data_AF-A0A2X4R2I2-F1
#
_entry.id   AF-A0A2X4R2I2-F1
#
_cell.length_a   1.000
_cell.length_b   1.000
_cell.length_c   1.000
_cell.angle_alpha   90.00
_cell.angle_beta   90.00
_cell.angle_gamma   90.00
#
_symmetry.space_group_name_H-M   'P 1'
#
loop_
_entity.id
_entity.type
_entity.pdbx_description
1 polymer ?
#
loop_
_entity_poly.entity_id
_entity_poly.type
_entity_poly.pdbx_seq_one_letter_code
_entity_poly.pdbx_strand_id
1 'polypeptide(L)'
;MGQYKKFWYLLVAVLIGAFSILGYYGFEVYREAPPIPQQYVSESGEKVITHDDILHGQTAWQTTGGMQVGSVWGHGAYQAPDWTADWLHRELTNWLDITANKEFGKNFADLNEEQQALLKARLTKEYRSSKVENDTVVLSNTRLAAMEKTAQYYISLYGDDPATKVTREHFAMKDNTLPDLQARKDLTKFFFWTAWTASAERPNTNASYTNNWPHEPLINNVPTPENVIWSIASVVFLIAGIGFVVWIWSFKKREDEKEPPTPEFDPLTKLQLTPSQRALGKYLFTVLVLFLLQVNLGAIVAHYTVEGQEFYGIDISQYFPYSLIRTWHIQSALFWIAMAFLAGGLFLAPIINGGKDPKFQKLGVDILYWALVVLVIGSFTGSYLAIAHILPEEWSFMFGHQGYEFIDLGRFWQAVKFAGILFWLVLMLRGTVNAFKQPGDKNLLALFFASVIAIGLFYGPALFYGEHTHISVMEYWRWWVVHLWVEGFFEVFSVAALSFIFVSLGLVSRRTATVATITEAALFLIGGIPGTFHHLYFAGATTPIIAVGASFSALEVVPLVLLGHEAWEHWAMQQKTPWMDRLKWPLYCFVAVAFWNMLGAGVFGFLINPPISLYYVQGLNTTAVHAHAALFGVYGFLALGFVFLIARYLRPDTPFNDKLMKWGFWLLNGGLVLMIVSSLLPIGVIQGYASISEGLWYARSEEFIQQPLFDTLRWVRLGGDVVFIFGALAFFWQIFTMIFFRPKHT
;
A
#
# COMPACT_ATOMS: atom_id res chain seq x y z
N MET A 1 2.19 25.51 -24.88
CA MET A 1 3.42 24.73 -25.22
C MET A 1 4.64 25.60 -25.45
N GLY A 2 4.57 26.77 -26.12
CA GLY A 2 5.59 27.83 -26.07
C GLY A 2 7.05 27.36 -26.16
N GLN A 3 7.90 27.81 -25.25
CA GLN A 3 9.31 27.42 -25.11
C GLN A 3 9.53 26.00 -24.52
N TYR A 4 8.50 25.38 -23.95
CA TYR A 4 8.59 24.08 -23.26
C TYR A 4 8.17 22.89 -24.11
N LYS A 5 8.00 23.07 -25.44
CA LYS A 5 7.52 22.01 -26.36
C LYS A 5 8.27 20.68 -26.21
N LYS A 6 9.60 20.73 -26.09
CA LYS A 6 10.44 19.53 -25.93
C LYS A 6 10.10 18.73 -24.66
N PHE A 7 9.89 19.41 -23.54
CA PHE A 7 9.55 18.78 -22.26
C PHE A 7 8.14 18.19 -22.28
N TRP A 8 7.18 18.88 -22.88
CA TRP A 8 5.83 18.33 -23.05
C TRP A 8 5.79 17.12 -23.98
N TYR A 9 6.53 17.13 -25.09
CA TYR A 9 6.63 15.97 -25.97
C TYR A 9 7.30 14.78 -25.28
N LEU A 10 8.32 15.02 -24.47
CA LEU A 10 8.93 13.99 -23.64
C LEU A 10 7.89 13.37 -22.68
N LEU A 11 7.18 14.20 -21.91
CA LEU A 11 6.17 13.72 -20.96
C LEU A 11 5.06 12.93 -21.65
N VAL A 12 4.53 13.43 -22.77
CA VAL A 12 3.50 12.73 -23.55
C VAL A 12 4.01 11.41 -24.13
N ALA A 13 5.24 11.38 -24.64
CA ALA A 13 5.85 10.15 -25.15
C ALA A 13 6.04 9.10 -24.05
N VAL A 14 6.49 9.52 -22.86
CA VAL A 14 6.59 8.66 -21.67
C VAL A 14 5.22 8.10 -21.29
N LEU A 15 4.20 8.96 -21.18
CA LEU A 15 2.84 8.54 -20.85
C LEU A 15 2.31 7.50 -21.84
N ILE A 16 2.43 7.77 -23.15
CA ILE A 16 1.95 6.83 -24.19
C ILE A 16 2.70 5.50 -24.09
N GLY A 17 4.03 5.53 -24.01
CA GLY A 17 4.84 4.31 -23.93
C GLY A 17 4.53 3.50 -22.68
N ALA A 18 4.52 4.15 -21.52
CA ALA A 18 4.33 3.49 -20.24
C ALA A 18 2.93 2.91 -20.07
N PHE A 19 1.87 3.64 -20.46
CA PHE A 19 0.50 3.08 -20.45
C PHE A 19 0.28 2.00 -21.50
N SER A 20 0.97 2.06 -22.64
CA SER A 20 0.91 0.98 -23.64
C SER A 20 1.51 -0.31 -23.08
N ILE A 21 2.63 -0.22 -22.35
CA ILE A 21 3.25 -1.35 -21.64
C ILE A 21 2.29 -1.89 -20.58
N LEU A 22 1.77 -1.03 -19.69
CA LEU A 22 0.86 -1.43 -18.62
C LEU A 22 -0.43 -2.08 -19.15
N GLY A 23 -0.98 -1.56 -20.25
CA GLY A 23 -2.18 -2.10 -20.88
C GLY A 23 -1.94 -3.41 -21.62
N TYR A 24 -0.83 -3.53 -22.37
CA TYR A 24 -0.46 -4.76 -23.07
C TYR A 24 -0.25 -5.93 -22.11
N TYR A 25 0.55 -5.71 -21.05
CA TYR A 25 0.79 -6.73 -20.04
C TYR A 25 -0.41 -6.95 -19.12
N GLY A 26 -1.29 -5.95 -18.96
CA GLY A 26 -2.60 -6.14 -18.33
C GLY A 26 -3.46 -7.17 -19.07
N PHE A 27 -3.49 -7.11 -20.40
CA PHE A 27 -4.16 -8.13 -21.21
C PHE A 27 -3.55 -9.52 -21.02
N GLU A 28 -2.22 -9.60 -20.85
CA GLU A 28 -1.53 -10.86 -20.54
C GLU A 28 -1.92 -11.41 -19.16
N VAL A 29 -2.07 -10.58 -18.12
CA VAL A 29 -2.58 -11.01 -16.80
C VAL A 29 -3.95 -11.66 -16.93
N TYR A 30 -4.85 -11.11 -17.75
CA TYR A 30 -6.18 -11.70 -17.97
C TYR A 30 -6.14 -13.04 -18.69
N ARG A 31 -5.25 -13.21 -19.66
CA ARG A 31 -5.18 -14.40 -20.50
C ARG A 31 -4.40 -15.54 -19.86
N GLU A 32 -3.34 -15.19 -19.13
CA GLU A 32 -2.38 -16.13 -18.55
C GLU A 32 -2.57 -16.30 -17.03
N ALA A 33 -3.65 -15.77 -16.45
CA ALA A 33 -3.99 -16.05 -15.06
C ALA A 33 -4.07 -17.57 -14.80
N PRO A 34 -3.70 -18.04 -13.59
CA PRO A 34 -3.93 -19.43 -13.21
C PRO A 34 -5.40 -19.82 -13.44
N PRO A 35 -5.70 -21.00 -14.01
CA PRO A 35 -7.08 -21.40 -14.20
C PRO A 35 -7.74 -21.74 -12.85
N ILE A 36 -9.03 -21.44 -12.72
CA ILE A 36 -9.91 -22.08 -11.73
C ILE A 36 -10.59 -23.23 -12.47
N PRO A 37 -10.20 -24.50 -12.23
CA PRO A 37 -10.77 -25.64 -12.95
C PRO A 37 -12.27 -25.77 -12.72
N GLN A 38 -13.00 -26.34 -13.69
CA GLN A 38 -14.44 -26.62 -13.51
C GLN A 38 -14.66 -27.61 -12.37
N GLN A 39 -13.77 -28.58 -12.23
CA GLN A 39 -13.81 -29.55 -11.14
C GLN A 39 -12.44 -30.19 -10.87
N TYR A 40 -12.22 -30.55 -9.61
CA TYR A 40 -11.20 -31.51 -9.20
C TYR A 40 -11.88 -32.87 -9.00
N VAL A 41 -11.27 -33.91 -9.54
CA VAL A 41 -11.78 -35.29 -9.47
C VAL A 41 -10.74 -36.23 -8.89
N SER A 42 -11.20 -37.33 -8.29
CA SER A 42 -10.33 -38.44 -7.89
C SER A 42 -9.84 -39.25 -9.09
N GLU A 43 -8.92 -40.17 -8.85
CA GLU A 43 -8.48 -41.17 -9.85
C GLU A 43 -9.64 -42.05 -10.38
N SER A 44 -10.72 -42.20 -9.61
CA SER A 44 -11.93 -42.93 -10.04
C SER A 44 -12.94 -42.05 -10.79
N GLY A 45 -12.68 -40.76 -10.95
CA GLY A 45 -13.57 -39.80 -11.60
C GLY A 45 -14.66 -39.22 -10.69
N GLU A 46 -14.59 -39.46 -9.38
CA GLU A 46 -15.51 -38.86 -8.41
C GLU A 46 -15.22 -37.37 -8.25
N LYS A 47 -16.26 -36.54 -8.22
CA LYS A 47 -16.15 -35.09 -8.06
C LYS A 47 -15.85 -34.72 -6.61
N VAL A 48 -14.80 -33.91 -6.40
CA VAL A 48 -14.32 -33.53 -5.06
C VAL A 48 -14.52 -32.03 -4.79
N ILE A 49 -14.06 -31.17 -5.69
CA ILE A 49 -14.19 -29.70 -5.59
C ILE A 49 -14.74 -29.18 -6.91
N THR A 50 -15.66 -28.22 -6.85
CA THR A 50 -16.14 -27.52 -8.05
C THR A 50 -15.60 -26.10 -8.14
N HIS A 51 -15.69 -25.51 -9.33
CA HIS A 51 -15.41 -24.08 -9.55
C HIS A 51 -16.18 -23.18 -8.57
N ASP A 52 -17.48 -23.43 -8.39
CA ASP A 52 -18.34 -22.58 -7.55
C ASP A 52 -17.97 -22.71 -6.07
N ASP A 53 -17.55 -23.89 -5.62
CA ASP A 53 -17.06 -24.06 -4.25
C ASP A 53 -15.83 -23.19 -3.96
N ILE A 54 -14.92 -23.03 -4.92
CA ILE A 54 -13.72 -22.18 -4.78
C ILE A 54 -14.12 -20.71 -4.69
N LEU A 55 -15.10 -20.26 -5.49
CA LEU A 55 -15.61 -18.89 -5.45
C LEU A 55 -16.40 -18.58 -4.18
N HIS A 56 -17.18 -19.54 -3.68
CA HIS A 56 -17.81 -19.42 -2.36
C HIS A 56 -16.74 -19.35 -1.25
N GLY A 57 -15.69 -20.16 -1.35
CA GLY A 57 -14.55 -20.09 -0.43
C GLY A 57 -13.81 -18.74 -0.47
N GLN A 58 -13.65 -18.16 -1.66
CA GLN A 58 -13.08 -16.82 -1.83
C GLN A 58 -13.97 -15.76 -1.15
N THR A 59 -15.29 -15.86 -1.30
CA THR A 59 -16.25 -14.95 -0.65
C THR A 59 -16.21 -15.11 0.87
N ALA A 60 -16.25 -16.34 1.38
CA ALA A 60 -16.10 -16.64 2.79
C ALA A 60 -14.80 -16.05 3.36
N TRP A 61 -13.67 -16.19 2.65
CA TRP A 61 -12.41 -15.55 3.02
C TRP A 61 -12.54 -14.02 3.13
N GLN A 62 -13.16 -13.36 2.15
CA GLN A 62 -13.37 -11.90 2.16
C GLN A 62 -14.18 -11.44 3.39
N THR A 63 -15.23 -12.18 3.78
CA THR A 63 -16.09 -11.83 4.94
C THR A 63 -15.36 -11.85 6.29
N THR A 64 -14.33 -12.69 6.43
CA THR A 64 -13.52 -12.75 7.67
C THR A 64 -12.57 -11.56 7.84
N GLY A 65 -12.46 -10.71 6.81
CA GLY A 65 -11.48 -9.63 6.71
C GLY A 65 -10.43 -9.86 5.61
N GLY A 66 -10.42 -11.05 4.98
CA GLY A 66 -9.51 -11.39 3.88
C GLY A 66 -8.04 -11.17 4.22
N MET A 67 -7.39 -10.27 3.47
CA MET A 67 -6.00 -9.85 3.64
C MET A 67 -5.70 -9.15 4.97
N GLN A 68 -6.71 -8.86 5.80
CA GLN A 68 -6.52 -8.21 7.09
C GLN A 68 -6.24 -9.21 8.23
N VAL A 69 -6.55 -10.50 8.02
CA VAL A 69 -6.29 -11.57 9.01
C VAL A 69 -4.87 -12.12 8.81
N GLY A 70 -4.57 -12.58 7.61
CA GLY A 70 -3.28 -13.13 7.18
C GLY A 70 -2.98 -12.73 5.74
N SER A 71 -2.15 -13.50 5.04
CA SER A 71 -1.86 -13.24 3.62
C SER A 71 -2.25 -14.40 2.70
N VAL A 72 -2.55 -14.07 1.45
CA VAL A 72 -2.70 -15.03 0.34
C VAL A 72 -1.78 -14.55 -0.78
N TRP A 73 -0.95 -15.46 -1.30
CA TRP A 73 0.11 -15.09 -2.26
C TRP A 73 1.02 -13.97 -1.75
N GLY A 74 1.23 -13.90 -0.43
CA GLY A 74 2.12 -12.95 0.22
C GLY A 74 1.55 -11.54 0.40
N HIS A 75 0.35 -11.24 -0.12
CA HIS A 75 -0.35 -9.98 0.11
C HIS A 75 -1.31 -10.09 1.30
N GLY A 76 -1.20 -9.16 2.25
CA GLY A 76 -2.03 -9.08 3.45
C GLY A 76 -1.25 -8.86 4.73
N ALA A 77 -1.85 -9.27 5.84
CA ALA A 77 -1.33 -9.09 7.19
C ALA A 77 -0.21 -10.08 7.51
N TYR A 78 0.59 -9.75 8.54
CA TYR A 78 1.83 -10.44 8.87
C TYR A 78 1.78 -11.27 10.17
N GLN A 79 0.70 -11.16 10.97
CA GLN A 79 0.59 -11.84 12.26
C GLN A 79 0.14 -13.30 12.10
N ALA A 80 -0.99 -13.53 11.44
CA ALA A 80 -1.34 -14.88 10.98
C ALA A 80 -0.42 -15.29 9.81
N PRO A 81 -0.34 -16.58 9.46
CA PRO A 81 0.52 -17.05 8.38
C PRO A 81 0.11 -16.55 7.00
N ASP A 82 0.93 -16.87 6.00
CA ASP A 82 0.45 -16.89 4.63
C ASP A 82 -0.31 -18.20 4.39
N TRP A 83 -1.61 -18.10 4.08
CA TRP A 83 -2.48 -19.27 3.95
C TRP A 83 -2.10 -20.16 2.78
N THR A 84 -1.54 -19.59 1.70
CA THR A 84 -1.05 -20.38 0.57
C THR A 84 0.18 -21.19 0.97
N ALA A 85 1.16 -20.57 1.63
CA ALA A 85 2.39 -21.25 2.05
C ALA A 85 2.15 -22.27 3.19
N ASP A 86 1.34 -21.91 4.19
CA ASP A 86 1.00 -22.79 5.31
C ASP A 86 0.17 -23.99 4.84
N TRP A 87 -0.83 -23.78 3.96
CA TRP A 87 -1.60 -24.89 3.37
C TRP A 87 -0.68 -25.82 2.60
N LEU A 88 0.13 -25.26 1.70
CA LEU A 88 1.04 -26.03 0.85
C LEU A 88 1.96 -26.90 1.72
N HIS A 89 2.62 -26.33 2.72
CA HIS A 89 3.54 -27.08 3.57
C HIS A 89 2.84 -28.21 4.34
N ARG A 90 1.66 -27.94 4.91
CA ARG A 90 0.85 -28.94 5.64
C ARG A 90 0.37 -30.07 4.72
N GLU A 91 -0.08 -29.74 3.50
CA GLU A 91 -0.48 -30.75 2.51
C GLU A 91 0.70 -31.64 2.09
N LEU A 92 1.86 -31.05 1.82
CA LEU A 92 3.07 -31.77 1.42
C LEU A 92 3.57 -32.72 2.54
N THR A 93 3.65 -32.23 3.78
CA THR A 93 4.06 -33.04 4.93
C THR A 93 3.06 -34.16 5.23
N ASN A 94 1.76 -33.89 5.16
CA ASN A 94 0.73 -34.92 5.28
C ASN A 94 0.84 -35.99 4.18
N TRP A 95 1.09 -35.59 2.92
CA TRP A 95 1.31 -36.54 1.83
C TRP A 95 2.54 -37.43 2.08
N LEU A 96 3.63 -36.82 2.56
CA LEU A 96 4.87 -37.53 2.89
C LEU A 96 4.65 -38.55 4.01
N ASP A 97 3.97 -38.16 5.09
CA ASP A 97 3.69 -39.06 6.21
C ASP A 97 2.74 -40.19 5.83
N ILE A 98 1.70 -39.93 5.05
CA ILE A 98 0.78 -40.97 4.56
C ILE A 98 1.54 -42.00 3.71
N THR A 99 2.38 -41.52 2.79
CA THR A 99 3.15 -42.39 1.89
C THR A 99 4.24 -43.16 2.65
N ALA A 100 4.95 -42.50 3.57
CA ALA A 100 5.97 -43.09 4.42
C ALA A 100 5.40 -44.21 5.31
N ASN A 101 4.24 -43.97 5.95
CA ASN A 101 3.59 -44.98 6.78
C ASN A 101 3.13 -46.17 5.94
N LYS A 102 2.59 -45.92 4.74
CA LYS A 102 2.14 -46.99 3.85
C LYS A 102 3.28 -47.88 3.35
N GLU A 103 4.44 -47.31 3.02
CA GLU A 103 5.56 -48.05 2.42
C GLU A 103 6.56 -48.61 3.46
N PHE A 104 6.78 -47.89 4.56
CA PHE A 104 7.84 -48.18 5.52
C PHE A 104 7.35 -48.34 6.97
N GLY A 105 6.07 -48.10 7.25
CA GLY A 105 5.48 -48.21 8.59
C GLY A 105 6.02 -47.17 9.59
N LYS A 106 6.55 -46.04 9.09
CA LYS A 106 7.12 -44.95 9.89
C LYS A 106 6.71 -43.60 9.32
N ASN A 107 6.78 -42.55 10.13
CA ASN A 107 6.62 -41.16 9.65
C ASN A 107 7.81 -40.74 8.81
N PHE A 108 7.63 -39.71 7.98
CA PHE A 108 8.65 -39.26 7.04
C PHE A 108 9.96 -38.87 7.73
N ALA A 109 9.87 -38.18 8.87
CA ALA A 109 11.01 -37.73 9.64
C ALA A 109 11.88 -38.88 10.21
N ASP A 110 11.32 -40.07 10.39
CA ASP A 110 12.00 -41.25 10.96
C ASP A 110 12.64 -42.16 9.91
N LEU A 111 12.52 -41.79 8.62
CA LEU A 111 13.14 -42.50 7.51
C LEU A 111 14.61 -42.11 7.34
N ASN A 112 15.40 -42.98 6.70
CA ASN A 112 16.77 -42.63 6.32
C ASN A 112 16.79 -41.66 5.11
N GLU A 113 17.94 -41.04 4.84
CA GLU A 113 18.08 -40.02 3.80
C GLU A 113 17.71 -40.52 2.39
N GLU A 114 18.05 -41.77 2.05
CA GLU A 114 17.72 -42.36 0.74
C GLU A 114 16.21 -42.51 0.55
N GLN A 115 15.51 -42.99 1.60
CA GLN A 115 14.07 -43.12 1.62
C GLN A 115 13.38 -41.76 1.58
N GLN A 116 13.89 -40.78 2.34
CA GLN A 116 13.37 -39.42 2.30
C GLN A 116 13.52 -38.80 0.91
N ALA A 117 14.70 -38.93 0.28
CA ALA A 117 14.96 -38.42 -1.06
C ALA A 117 14.05 -39.05 -2.11
N LEU A 118 13.81 -40.36 -2.02
CA LEU A 118 12.87 -41.07 -2.89
C LEU A 118 11.45 -40.51 -2.79
N LEU A 119 10.95 -40.31 -1.56
CA LEU A 119 9.60 -39.78 -1.34
C LEU A 119 9.48 -38.31 -1.77
N LYS A 120 10.49 -37.47 -1.49
CA LYS A 120 10.53 -36.07 -1.98
C LYS A 120 10.50 -35.99 -3.50
N ALA A 121 11.21 -36.88 -4.20
CA ALA A 121 11.19 -36.92 -5.67
C ALA A 121 9.81 -37.32 -6.22
N ARG A 122 9.12 -38.27 -5.59
CA ARG A 122 7.74 -38.65 -5.96
C ARG A 122 6.74 -37.54 -5.68
N LEU A 123 6.83 -36.90 -4.50
CA LEU A 123 6.05 -35.73 -4.12
C LEU A 123 6.19 -34.61 -5.16
N THR A 124 7.44 -34.23 -5.45
CA THR A 124 7.76 -33.19 -6.43
C THR A 124 7.11 -33.50 -7.78
N LYS A 125 7.26 -34.74 -8.26
CA LYS A 125 6.66 -35.16 -9.52
C LYS A 125 5.15 -35.03 -9.51
N GLU A 126 4.46 -35.50 -8.46
CA GLU A 126 3.00 -35.46 -8.39
C GLU A 126 2.45 -34.03 -8.34
N TYR A 127 3.04 -33.16 -7.51
CA TYR A 127 2.53 -31.80 -7.31
C TYR A 127 2.82 -30.91 -8.52
N ARG A 128 4.07 -30.92 -9.01
CA ARG A 128 4.48 -30.04 -10.12
C ARG A 128 3.85 -30.42 -11.45
N SER A 129 3.63 -31.73 -11.70
CA SER A 129 3.01 -32.19 -12.94
C SER A 129 1.47 -32.12 -12.94
N SER A 130 0.86 -31.71 -11.82
CA SER A 130 -0.58 -31.48 -11.75
C SER A 130 -0.97 -30.39 -12.75
N LYS A 131 -1.98 -30.67 -13.56
CA LYS A 131 -2.38 -29.79 -14.67
C LYS A 131 -3.87 -29.94 -14.94
N VAL A 132 -4.42 -28.93 -15.60
CA VAL A 132 -5.79 -28.95 -16.09
C VAL A 132 -5.82 -29.72 -17.42
N GLU A 133 -6.62 -30.77 -17.49
CA GLU A 133 -6.94 -31.52 -18.71
C GLU A 133 -8.46 -31.56 -18.88
N ASN A 134 -8.97 -31.07 -20.02
CA ASN A 134 -10.42 -30.97 -20.29
C ASN A 134 -11.19 -30.31 -19.13
N ASP A 135 -10.70 -29.14 -18.69
CA ASP A 135 -11.24 -28.34 -17.58
C ASP A 135 -11.27 -29.03 -16.21
N THR A 136 -10.59 -30.17 -16.08
CA THR A 136 -10.56 -30.99 -14.87
C THR A 136 -9.13 -31.19 -14.38
N VAL A 137 -8.96 -31.28 -13.05
CA VAL A 137 -7.69 -31.70 -12.43
C VAL A 137 -7.91 -33.02 -11.70
N VAL A 138 -7.09 -34.02 -11.99
CA VAL A 138 -7.14 -35.32 -11.30
C VAL A 138 -6.21 -35.30 -10.10
N LEU A 139 -6.72 -35.68 -8.94
CA LEU A 139 -5.97 -35.79 -7.68
C LEU A 139 -5.82 -37.26 -7.29
N SER A 140 -4.62 -37.64 -6.85
CA SER A 140 -4.37 -38.98 -6.33
C SER A 140 -5.13 -39.22 -5.03
N ASN A 141 -5.44 -40.47 -4.72
CA ASN A 141 -6.06 -40.82 -3.44
C ASN A 141 -5.22 -40.38 -2.23
N THR A 142 -3.89 -40.41 -2.35
CA THR A 142 -2.97 -39.93 -1.29
C THR A 142 -3.09 -38.42 -1.09
N ARG A 143 -3.12 -37.64 -2.18
CA ARG A 143 -3.26 -36.18 -2.10
C ARG A 143 -4.64 -35.78 -1.59
N LEU A 144 -5.71 -36.48 -1.97
CA LEU A 144 -7.03 -36.26 -1.39
C LEU A 144 -7.05 -36.48 0.13
N ALA A 145 -6.41 -37.55 0.62
CA ALA A 145 -6.31 -37.79 2.05
C ALA A 145 -5.46 -36.73 2.77
N ALA A 146 -4.37 -36.27 2.15
CA ALA A 146 -3.54 -35.19 2.69
C ALA A 146 -4.31 -33.86 2.74
N MET A 147 -5.04 -33.53 1.68
CA MET A 147 -5.89 -32.35 1.56
C MET A 147 -6.99 -32.34 2.63
N GLU A 148 -7.68 -33.46 2.85
CA GLU A 148 -8.73 -33.58 3.87
C GLU A 148 -8.16 -33.37 5.28
N LYS A 149 -7.00 -33.98 5.58
CA LYS A 149 -6.32 -33.79 6.87
C LYS A 149 -5.91 -32.34 7.09
N THR A 150 -5.43 -31.65 6.06
CA THR A 150 -5.13 -30.21 6.10
C THR A 150 -6.38 -29.37 6.27
N ALA A 151 -7.49 -29.70 5.59
CA ALA A 151 -8.76 -28.97 5.70
C ALA A 151 -9.31 -28.96 7.13
N GLN A 152 -9.22 -30.09 7.85
CA GLN A 152 -9.69 -30.19 9.24
C GLN A 152 -8.99 -29.20 10.18
N TYR A 153 -7.70 -28.93 9.96
CA TYR A 153 -6.97 -27.90 10.72
C TYR A 153 -7.59 -26.51 10.52
N TYR A 154 -7.89 -26.10 9.29
CA TYR A 154 -8.47 -24.78 9.02
C TYR A 154 -9.93 -24.65 9.46
N ILE A 155 -10.72 -25.74 9.36
CA ILE A 155 -12.10 -25.77 9.87
C ILE A 155 -12.11 -25.57 11.40
N SER A 156 -11.15 -26.18 12.11
CA SER A 156 -10.94 -25.99 13.54
C SER A 156 -10.45 -24.56 13.84
N LEU A 157 -9.41 -24.10 13.14
CA LEU A 157 -8.77 -22.80 13.35
C LEU A 157 -9.74 -21.63 13.18
N TYR A 158 -10.57 -21.63 12.13
CA TYR A 158 -11.54 -20.57 11.86
C TYR A 158 -12.83 -20.68 12.71
N GLY A 159 -13.01 -21.79 13.43
CA GLY A 159 -14.11 -22.02 14.35
C GLY A 159 -13.82 -21.58 15.78
N ASP A 160 -14.38 -22.32 16.72
CA ASP A 160 -14.32 -22.13 18.17
C ASP A 160 -13.75 -23.36 18.91
N ASP A 161 -13.06 -24.26 18.18
CA ASP A 161 -12.50 -25.49 18.74
C ASP A 161 -11.45 -25.19 19.83
N PRO A 162 -11.62 -25.69 21.06
CA PRO A 162 -10.65 -25.47 22.14
C PRO A 162 -9.22 -25.92 21.81
N ALA A 163 -9.04 -26.91 20.93
CA ALA A 163 -7.71 -27.41 20.55
C ALA A 163 -6.85 -26.36 19.80
N THR A 164 -7.49 -25.42 19.10
CA THR A 164 -6.81 -24.38 18.30
C THR A 164 -6.90 -22.99 18.94
N LYS A 165 -7.34 -22.89 20.20
CA LYS A 165 -7.48 -21.62 20.94
C LYS A 165 -6.16 -20.87 21.06
N VAL A 166 -5.09 -21.56 21.49
CA VAL A 166 -3.75 -20.97 21.63
C VAL A 166 -3.21 -20.50 20.27
N THR A 167 -3.40 -21.30 19.22
CA THR A 167 -2.99 -20.91 17.86
C THR A 167 -3.76 -19.68 17.36
N ARG A 168 -5.06 -19.56 17.65
CA ARG A 168 -5.84 -18.35 17.34
C ARG A 168 -5.30 -17.11 18.06
N GLU A 169 -4.92 -17.24 19.34
CA GLU A 169 -4.29 -16.16 20.10
C GLU A 169 -2.96 -15.75 19.46
N HIS A 170 -2.09 -16.72 19.14
CA HIS A 170 -0.83 -16.45 18.44
C HIS A 170 -1.02 -15.75 17.09
N PHE A 171 -2.09 -16.04 16.37
CA PHE A 171 -2.42 -15.41 15.09
C PHE A 171 -3.26 -14.13 15.22
N ALA A 172 -3.58 -13.70 16.44
CA ALA A 172 -4.49 -12.59 16.73
C ALA A 172 -5.86 -12.73 16.04
N MET A 173 -6.32 -13.96 15.83
CA MET A 173 -7.65 -14.26 15.27
C MET A 173 -8.67 -14.27 16.41
N LYS A 174 -9.87 -13.72 16.22
CA LYS A 174 -10.95 -13.91 17.20
C LYS A 174 -11.43 -15.35 17.22
N ASP A 175 -11.98 -15.78 18.33
CA ASP A 175 -12.74 -17.04 18.34
C ASP A 175 -13.95 -16.94 17.41
N ASN A 176 -14.33 -18.06 16.83
CA ASN A 176 -15.46 -18.14 15.91
C ASN A 176 -15.30 -17.10 14.78
N THR A 177 -14.11 -17.08 14.16
CA THR A 177 -13.77 -16.15 13.08
C THR A 177 -14.73 -16.30 11.90
N LEU A 178 -15.13 -17.54 11.57
CA LEU A 178 -16.13 -17.86 10.56
C LEU A 178 -17.14 -18.88 11.15
N PRO A 179 -18.31 -18.43 11.63
CA PRO A 179 -19.25 -19.28 12.35
C PRO A 179 -19.81 -20.45 11.53
N ASP A 180 -20.21 -20.18 10.29
CA ASP A 180 -20.84 -21.19 9.44
C ASP A 180 -19.85 -22.30 9.05
N LEU A 181 -20.25 -23.55 9.24
CA LEU A 181 -19.40 -24.71 8.96
C LEU A 181 -19.24 -24.94 7.46
N GLN A 182 -20.27 -24.67 6.65
CA GLN A 182 -20.21 -24.87 5.21
C GLN A 182 -19.27 -23.84 4.58
N ALA A 183 -19.37 -22.56 4.96
CA ALA A 183 -18.45 -21.51 4.57
C ALA A 183 -17.00 -21.83 4.97
N ARG A 184 -16.77 -22.41 6.15
CA ARG A 184 -15.44 -22.90 6.56
C ARG A 184 -14.93 -24.01 5.65
N LYS A 185 -15.78 -24.97 5.25
CA LYS A 185 -15.39 -26.01 4.30
C LYS A 185 -15.06 -25.42 2.94
N ASP A 186 -15.85 -24.48 2.44
CA ASP A 186 -15.61 -23.86 1.15
C ASP A 186 -14.34 -22.98 1.17
N LEU A 187 -14.07 -22.28 2.28
CA LEU A 187 -12.81 -21.57 2.52
C LEU A 187 -11.58 -22.47 2.33
N THR A 188 -11.62 -23.72 2.83
CA THR A 188 -10.50 -24.65 2.66
C THR A 188 -10.25 -25.01 1.19
N LYS A 189 -11.30 -25.05 0.36
CA LYS A 189 -11.17 -25.31 -1.08
C LYS A 189 -10.53 -24.14 -1.81
N PHE A 190 -10.79 -22.90 -1.37
CA PHE A 190 -10.09 -21.72 -1.85
C PHE A 190 -8.59 -21.76 -1.49
N PHE A 191 -8.23 -22.04 -0.23
CA PHE A 191 -6.81 -22.17 0.16
C PHE A 191 -6.10 -23.32 -0.55
N PHE A 192 -6.78 -24.45 -0.76
CA PHE A 192 -6.27 -25.52 -1.60
C PHE A 192 -5.98 -25.04 -3.01
N TRP A 193 -6.91 -24.32 -3.65
CA TRP A 193 -6.69 -23.79 -4.99
C TRP A 193 -5.50 -22.81 -5.05
N THR A 194 -5.35 -21.91 -4.08
CA THR A 194 -4.20 -20.99 -4.04
C THR A 194 -2.88 -21.74 -3.85
N ALA A 195 -2.83 -22.81 -3.07
CA ALA A 195 -1.66 -23.68 -2.91
C ALA A 195 -1.39 -24.57 -4.14
N TRP A 196 -2.43 -25.03 -4.81
CA TRP A 196 -2.33 -25.78 -6.06
C TRP A 196 -1.69 -24.92 -7.15
N THR A 197 -2.17 -23.70 -7.36
CA THR A 197 -1.57 -22.76 -8.34
C THR A 197 -0.11 -22.44 -8.01
N ALA A 198 0.25 -22.42 -6.73
CA ALA A 198 1.61 -22.15 -6.27
C ALA A 198 2.60 -23.32 -6.47
N SER A 199 2.09 -24.54 -6.70
CA SER A 199 2.89 -25.77 -6.83
C SER A 199 2.81 -26.43 -8.21
N ALA A 200 1.71 -26.25 -8.94
CA ALA A 200 1.51 -26.79 -10.30
C ALA A 200 2.24 -25.95 -11.36
N GLU A 201 2.98 -26.60 -12.26
CA GLU A 201 3.71 -25.95 -13.35
C GLU A 201 2.76 -25.36 -14.41
N ARG A 202 3.11 -24.17 -14.93
CA ARG A 202 2.42 -23.63 -16.10
C ARG A 202 2.71 -24.52 -17.32
N PRO A 203 1.74 -24.72 -18.22
CA PRO A 203 1.94 -25.48 -19.44
C PRO A 203 3.17 -25.00 -20.23
N ASN A 204 4.03 -25.94 -20.63
CA ASN A 204 5.25 -25.68 -21.40
C ASN A 204 6.33 -24.84 -20.68
N THR A 205 6.29 -24.75 -19.36
CA THR A 205 7.33 -24.10 -18.55
C THR A 205 7.76 -25.00 -17.39
N ASN A 206 8.86 -24.66 -16.73
CA ASN A 206 9.32 -25.31 -15.50
C ASN A 206 9.01 -24.45 -14.25
N ALA A 207 8.11 -23.47 -14.37
CA ALA A 207 7.74 -22.56 -13.29
C ALA A 207 6.27 -22.81 -12.90
N SER A 208 5.95 -22.71 -11.60
CA SER A 208 4.55 -22.73 -11.16
C SER A 208 3.77 -21.50 -11.66
N TYR A 209 2.44 -21.49 -11.51
CA TYR A 209 1.63 -20.33 -11.91
C TYR A 209 2.05 -19.03 -11.21
N THR A 210 2.66 -19.13 -10.04
CA THR A 210 3.19 -18.03 -9.23
C THR A 210 4.70 -17.85 -9.37
N ASN A 211 5.31 -18.31 -10.47
CA ASN A 211 6.75 -18.23 -10.72
C ASN A 211 7.60 -18.90 -9.61
N ASN A 212 7.19 -20.12 -9.22
CA ASN A 212 7.78 -20.93 -8.14
C ASN A 212 7.65 -20.35 -6.72
N TRP A 213 6.88 -19.30 -6.50
CA TRP A 213 6.60 -18.81 -5.14
C TRP A 213 5.47 -19.61 -4.49
N PRO A 214 5.47 -19.90 -3.17
CA PRO A 214 6.47 -19.51 -2.17
C PRO A 214 7.69 -20.42 -2.16
N HIS A 215 8.77 -20.00 -1.51
CA HIS A 215 9.95 -20.84 -1.27
C HIS A 215 9.55 -22.10 -0.47
N GLU A 216 9.67 -23.26 -1.12
CA GLU A 216 9.31 -24.57 -0.56
C GLU A 216 10.27 -25.65 -1.12
N PRO A 217 11.33 -25.98 -0.37
CA PRO A 217 12.33 -26.96 -0.80
C PRO A 217 11.77 -28.37 -1.05
N LEU A 218 10.66 -28.78 -0.40
CA LEU A 218 10.10 -30.13 -0.57
C LEU A 218 9.67 -30.44 -2.01
N ILE A 219 9.29 -29.42 -2.78
CA ILE A 219 8.88 -29.54 -4.19
C ILE A 219 9.76 -28.72 -5.14
N ASN A 220 10.97 -28.34 -4.70
CA ASN A 220 11.90 -27.50 -5.45
C ASN A 220 11.27 -26.19 -5.96
N ASN A 221 10.41 -25.57 -5.15
CA ASN A 221 10.03 -24.20 -5.39
C ASN A 221 11.20 -23.31 -5.01
N VAL A 222 11.99 -22.95 -6.02
CA VAL A 222 13.16 -22.07 -5.94
C VAL A 222 13.08 -21.00 -7.03
N PRO A 223 13.78 -19.86 -6.88
CA PRO A 223 13.78 -18.80 -7.89
C PRO A 223 14.17 -19.34 -9.28
N THR A 224 13.42 -18.95 -10.31
CA THR A 224 13.74 -19.33 -11.68
C THR A 224 14.99 -18.60 -12.19
N PRO A 225 15.68 -19.10 -13.23
CA PRO A 225 16.82 -18.40 -13.82
C PRO A 225 16.49 -16.97 -14.25
N GLU A 226 15.30 -16.74 -14.81
CA GLU A 226 14.86 -15.43 -15.27
C GLU A 226 14.64 -14.46 -14.10
N ASN A 227 14.13 -14.96 -12.96
CA ASN A 227 14.00 -14.15 -11.74
C ASN A 227 15.36 -13.58 -11.30
N VAL A 228 16.42 -14.41 -11.32
CA VAL A 228 17.79 -13.98 -10.99
C VAL A 228 18.34 -12.99 -12.02
N ILE A 229 18.19 -13.28 -13.32
CA ILE A 229 18.70 -12.42 -14.39
C ILE A 229 18.07 -11.03 -14.34
N TRP A 230 16.74 -10.94 -14.19
CA TRP A 230 16.04 -9.65 -14.14
C TRP A 230 16.33 -8.86 -12.87
N SER A 231 16.67 -9.54 -11.77
CA SER A 231 17.15 -8.90 -10.55
C SER A 231 18.53 -8.26 -10.73
N ILE A 232 19.45 -8.93 -11.41
CA ILE A 232 20.76 -8.35 -11.72
C ILE A 232 20.61 -7.19 -12.71
N ALA A 233 19.77 -7.37 -13.75
CA ALA A 233 19.50 -6.34 -14.74
C ALA A 233 18.89 -5.08 -14.10
N SER A 234 17.94 -5.22 -13.16
CA SER A 234 17.31 -4.09 -12.48
C SER A 234 18.32 -3.27 -11.67
N VAL A 235 19.27 -3.92 -10.98
CA VAL A 235 20.36 -3.24 -10.26
C VAL A 235 21.27 -2.48 -11.24
N VAL A 236 21.60 -3.08 -12.39
CA VAL A 236 22.39 -2.41 -13.43
C VAL A 236 21.65 -1.18 -13.98
N PHE A 237 20.35 -1.30 -14.26
CA PHE A 237 19.52 -0.17 -14.72
C PHE A 237 19.42 0.94 -13.69
N LEU A 238 19.30 0.61 -12.40
CA LEU A 238 19.33 1.58 -11.32
C LEU A 238 20.65 2.37 -11.31
N ILE A 239 21.80 1.67 -11.26
CA ILE A 239 23.12 2.32 -11.18
C ILE A 239 23.39 3.17 -12.43
N ALA A 240 23.09 2.63 -13.61
CA ALA A 240 23.23 3.36 -14.86
C ALA A 240 22.29 4.58 -14.90
N GLY A 241 21.03 4.41 -14.50
CA GLY A 241 20.03 5.47 -14.42
C GLY A 241 20.46 6.62 -13.52
N ILE A 242 20.94 6.31 -12.31
CA ILE A 242 21.50 7.29 -11.38
C ILE A 242 22.67 8.03 -12.03
N GLY A 243 23.63 7.29 -12.60
CA GLY A 243 24.79 7.87 -13.26
C GLY A 243 24.42 8.83 -14.40
N PHE A 244 23.47 8.43 -15.27
CA PHE A 244 23.00 9.26 -16.37
C PHE A 244 22.23 10.49 -15.90
N VAL A 245 21.34 10.35 -14.91
CA VAL A 245 20.56 11.47 -14.39
C VAL A 245 21.47 12.49 -13.70
N VAL A 246 22.42 12.04 -12.87
CA VAL A 246 23.41 12.92 -12.23
C VAL A 246 24.31 13.59 -13.26
N TRP A 247 24.73 12.87 -14.31
CA TRP A 247 25.51 13.44 -15.41
C TRP A 247 24.72 14.51 -16.16
N ILE A 248 23.51 14.20 -16.63
CA ILE A 248 22.66 15.14 -17.35
C ILE A 248 22.38 16.37 -16.49
N TRP A 249 22.03 16.18 -15.22
CA TRP A 249 21.78 17.25 -14.28
C TRP A 249 23.02 18.14 -14.13
N SER A 250 24.20 17.57 -13.85
CA SER A 250 25.43 18.34 -13.61
C SER A 250 25.88 19.14 -14.82
N PHE A 251 25.77 18.59 -16.03
CA PHE A 251 26.19 19.26 -17.27
C PHE A 251 25.16 20.27 -17.79
N LYS A 252 23.86 20.06 -17.54
CA LYS A 252 22.79 20.98 -17.98
C LYS A 252 22.42 22.04 -16.94
N LYS A 253 22.88 21.94 -15.69
CA LYS A 253 22.60 22.92 -14.63
C LYS A 253 23.24 24.30 -14.85
N ARG A 254 24.00 24.51 -15.93
CA ARG A 254 24.69 25.78 -16.18
C ARG A 254 24.06 26.50 -17.38
N GLU A 255 23.34 27.59 -17.09
CA GLU A 255 23.61 28.97 -17.61
C GLU A 255 22.40 29.94 -17.59
N ASP A 256 21.17 29.50 -17.31
CA ASP A 256 19.96 30.31 -17.65
C ASP A 256 19.08 30.81 -16.48
N GLU A 257 19.46 30.61 -15.22
CA GLU A 257 18.55 30.89 -14.08
C GLU A 257 19.06 32.03 -13.19
N LYS A 258 18.69 33.26 -13.54
CA LYS A 258 18.72 34.37 -12.57
C LYS A 258 17.64 34.10 -11.53
N GLU A 259 18.04 33.99 -10.26
CA GLU A 259 17.07 33.96 -9.17
C GLU A 259 16.17 35.21 -9.24
N PRO A 260 14.84 35.06 -9.10
CA PRO A 260 13.96 36.22 -9.07
C PRO A 260 14.29 37.10 -7.86
N PRO A 261 14.10 38.43 -7.94
CA PRO A 261 14.18 39.28 -6.76
C PRO A 261 13.16 38.81 -5.74
N THR A 262 13.61 38.53 -4.51
CA THR A 262 12.73 38.01 -3.46
C THR A 262 11.76 39.11 -2.99
N PRO A 263 10.45 38.84 -2.88
CA PRO A 263 9.49 39.84 -2.43
C PRO A 263 9.74 40.32 -0.99
N GLU A 264 9.54 41.61 -0.75
CA GLU A 264 9.66 42.22 0.59
C GLU A 264 8.58 41.72 1.57
N PHE A 265 7.40 41.31 1.07
CA PHE A 265 6.27 40.83 1.86
C PHE A 265 5.66 39.57 1.24
N ASP A 266 5.06 38.71 2.08
CA ASP A 266 4.35 37.50 1.64
C ASP A 266 3.24 37.84 0.62
N PRO A 267 3.40 37.45 -0.66
CA PRO A 267 2.42 37.78 -1.70
C PRO A 267 1.03 37.19 -1.47
N LEU A 268 0.94 36.03 -0.81
CA LEU A 268 -0.34 35.34 -0.57
C LEU A 268 -1.19 36.05 0.49
N THR A 269 -0.56 36.79 1.41
CA THR A 269 -1.29 37.60 2.40
C THR A 269 -2.01 38.80 1.80
N LYS A 270 -1.67 39.21 0.57
CA LYS A 270 -2.36 40.29 -0.15
C LYS A 270 -3.74 39.86 -0.66
N LEU A 271 -3.98 38.57 -0.79
CA LEU A 271 -5.26 38.02 -1.22
C LEU A 271 -6.19 37.89 -0.01
N GLN A 272 -7.40 38.45 -0.10
CA GLN A 272 -8.41 38.26 0.94
C GLN A 272 -8.91 36.80 0.91
N LEU A 273 -8.95 36.17 2.09
CA LEU A 273 -9.49 34.82 2.24
C LEU A 273 -10.95 34.75 1.81
N THR A 274 -11.23 33.88 0.86
CA THR A 274 -12.59 33.67 0.34
C THR A 274 -13.44 32.83 1.30
N PRO A 275 -14.78 32.87 1.20
CA PRO A 275 -15.66 32.02 2.00
C PRO A 275 -15.37 30.52 1.87
N SER A 276 -15.00 30.02 0.68
CA SER A 276 -14.65 28.60 0.52
C SER A 276 -13.33 28.23 1.19
N GLN A 277 -12.32 29.10 1.17
CA GLN A 277 -11.07 28.87 1.89
C GLN A 277 -11.30 28.83 3.40
N ARG A 278 -12.09 29.77 3.94
CA ARG A 278 -12.44 29.77 5.38
C ARG A 278 -13.15 28.48 5.82
N ALA A 279 -13.93 27.87 4.93
CA ALA A 279 -14.60 26.60 5.20
C ALA A 279 -13.62 25.42 5.36
N LEU A 280 -12.36 25.53 4.93
CA LEU A 280 -11.36 24.46 5.05
C LEU A 280 -10.90 24.21 6.50
N GLY A 281 -11.18 25.11 7.44
CA GLY A 281 -10.85 24.89 8.85
C GLY A 281 -11.39 23.55 9.41
N LYS A 282 -12.59 23.14 8.98
CA LYS A 282 -13.18 21.85 9.39
C LYS A 282 -12.49 20.64 8.75
N TYR A 283 -11.92 20.78 7.55
CA TYR A 283 -11.11 19.75 6.91
C TYR A 283 -9.83 19.53 7.71
N LEU A 284 -9.10 20.61 8.02
CA LEU A 284 -7.85 20.54 8.79
C LEU A 284 -8.04 19.85 10.14
N PHE A 285 -9.11 20.20 10.86
CA PHE A 285 -9.44 19.56 12.12
C PHE A 285 -9.75 18.07 11.95
N THR A 286 -10.60 17.72 10.98
CA THR A 286 -11.01 16.32 10.73
C THR A 286 -9.83 15.45 10.31
N VAL A 287 -8.93 15.98 9.47
CA VAL A 287 -7.68 15.31 9.06
C VAL A 287 -6.86 14.92 10.29
N LEU A 288 -6.67 15.82 11.24
CA LEU A 288 -5.85 15.52 12.42
C LEU A 288 -6.56 14.64 13.45
N VAL A 289 -7.89 14.71 13.55
CA VAL A 289 -8.67 13.75 14.33
C VAL A 289 -8.51 12.34 13.75
N LEU A 290 -8.62 12.19 12.42
CA LEU A 290 -8.43 10.91 11.75
C LEU A 290 -6.99 10.41 11.85
N PHE A 291 -6.00 11.31 11.74
CA PHE A 291 -4.59 10.96 11.98
C PHE A 291 -4.39 10.45 13.41
N LEU A 292 -4.90 11.15 14.42
CA LEU A 292 -4.78 10.71 15.81
C LEU A 292 -5.50 9.38 16.06
N LEU A 293 -6.72 9.21 15.52
CA LEU A 293 -7.45 7.93 15.56
C LEU A 293 -6.62 6.81 14.91
N GLN A 294 -6.07 7.06 13.73
CA GLN A 294 -5.27 6.09 12.97
C GLN A 294 -4.04 5.62 13.73
N VAL A 295 -3.34 6.53 14.40
CA VAL A 295 -2.16 6.20 15.21
C VAL A 295 -2.54 5.34 16.42
N ASN A 296 -3.66 5.66 17.10
CA ASN A 296 -4.14 4.85 18.23
C ASN A 296 -4.62 3.46 17.78
N LEU A 297 -5.29 3.36 16.63
CA LEU A 297 -5.64 2.07 16.03
C LEU A 297 -4.38 1.27 15.72
N GLY A 298 -3.32 1.91 15.23
CA GLY A 298 -2.02 1.25 14.99
C GLY A 298 -1.38 0.70 16.26
N ALA A 299 -1.49 1.43 17.38
CA ALA A 299 -1.03 0.94 18.68
C ALA A 299 -1.82 -0.29 19.15
N ILE A 300 -3.14 -0.32 18.92
CA ILE A 300 -3.98 -1.49 19.24
C ILE A 300 -3.62 -2.69 18.34
N VAL A 301 -3.42 -2.48 17.03
CA VAL A 301 -2.94 -3.53 16.11
C VAL A 301 -1.62 -4.10 16.61
N ALA A 302 -0.67 -3.24 16.99
CA ALA A 302 0.63 -3.67 17.50
C ALA A 302 0.49 -4.44 18.82
N HIS A 303 -0.43 -4.04 19.70
CA HIS A 303 -0.69 -4.74 20.96
C HIS A 303 -1.21 -6.16 20.76
N TYR A 304 -2.08 -6.39 19.79
CA TYR A 304 -2.52 -7.75 19.41
C TYR A 304 -1.39 -8.64 18.91
N THR A 305 -0.31 -8.07 18.37
CA THR A 305 0.86 -8.89 18.00
C THR A 305 1.59 -9.44 19.21
N VAL A 306 1.26 -8.99 20.43
CA VAL A 306 1.94 -9.38 21.66
C VAL A 306 1.01 -10.20 22.56
N GLU A 307 -0.21 -9.70 22.81
CA GLU A 307 -1.19 -10.35 23.71
C GLU A 307 -2.29 -11.12 22.95
N GLY A 308 -2.19 -11.22 21.62
CA GLY A 308 -3.06 -12.05 20.79
C GLY A 308 -4.48 -11.51 20.66
N GLN A 309 -5.36 -11.92 21.59
CA GLN A 309 -6.77 -11.50 21.66
C GLN A 309 -7.04 -10.48 22.78
N GLU A 310 -6.12 -10.37 23.75
CA GLU A 310 -6.31 -9.53 24.93
C GLU A 310 -5.69 -8.13 24.76
N PHE A 311 -6.22 -7.19 25.54
CA PHE A 311 -5.66 -5.85 25.70
C PHE A 311 -5.52 -5.53 27.18
N TYR A 312 -4.32 -5.76 27.71
CA TYR A 312 -3.98 -5.68 29.13
C TYR A 312 -4.86 -6.60 30.01
N GLY A 313 -5.08 -7.83 29.55
CA GLY A 313 -5.88 -8.84 30.24
C GLY A 313 -7.40 -8.77 29.99
N ILE A 314 -7.85 -7.90 29.09
CA ILE A 314 -9.26 -7.78 28.70
C ILE A 314 -9.43 -8.28 27.26
N ASP A 315 -10.23 -9.33 27.04
CA ASP A 315 -10.58 -9.78 25.69
C ASP A 315 -11.51 -8.76 25.01
N ILE A 316 -10.91 -7.93 24.17
CA ILE A 316 -11.64 -6.98 23.31
C ILE A 316 -11.81 -7.52 21.89
N SER A 317 -11.20 -8.66 21.55
CA SER A 317 -11.15 -9.22 20.19
C SER A 317 -12.52 -9.63 19.66
N GLN A 318 -13.47 -9.97 20.55
CA GLN A 318 -14.83 -10.34 20.19
C GLN A 318 -15.61 -9.18 19.53
N TYR A 319 -15.27 -7.94 19.89
CA TYR A 319 -15.91 -6.73 19.36
C TYR A 319 -15.00 -6.01 18.37
N PHE A 320 -13.70 -5.97 18.66
CA PHE A 320 -12.72 -5.21 17.89
C PHE A 320 -11.55 -6.10 17.47
N PRO A 321 -11.77 -7.15 16.67
CA PRO A 321 -10.72 -8.10 16.31
C PRO A 321 -9.58 -7.43 15.56
N TYR A 322 -8.40 -8.07 15.56
CA TYR A 322 -7.21 -7.61 14.85
C TYR A 322 -7.50 -7.19 13.40
N SER A 323 -8.26 -8.01 12.65
CA SER A 323 -8.60 -7.72 11.26
C SER A 323 -9.37 -6.41 11.11
N LEU A 324 -10.36 -6.15 11.97
CA LEU A 324 -11.13 -4.91 11.95
C LEU A 324 -10.27 -3.69 12.30
N ILE A 325 -9.45 -3.80 13.35
CA ILE A 325 -8.62 -2.68 13.80
C ILE A 325 -7.51 -2.38 12.78
N ARG A 326 -6.96 -3.40 12.12
CA ARG A 326 -6.05 -3.23 10.97
C ARG A 326 -6.76 -2.59 9.77
N THR A 327 -7.98 -3.03 9.44
CA THR A 327 -8.81 -2.40 8.40
C THR A 327 -8.98 -0.90 8.67
N TRP A 328 -9.38 -0.53 9.89
CA TRP A 328 -9.58 0.87 10.25
C TRP A 328 -8.27 1.66 10.26
N HIS A 329 -7.16 1.06 10.72
CA HIS A 329 -5.83 1.69 10.69
C HIS A 329 -5.40 2.04 9.26
N ILE A 330 -5.53 1.10 8.31
CA ILE A 330 -5.14 1.32 6.91
C ILE A 330 -6.10 2.28 6.22
N GLN A 331 -7.41 2.09 6.38
CA GLN A 331 -8.41 2.94 5.72
C GLN A 331 -8.35 4.39 6.23
N SER A 332 -8.22 4.59 7.55
CA SER A 332 -8.06 5.95 8.11
C SER A 332 -6.79 6.63 7.57
N ALA A 333 -5.68 5.90 7.42
CA ALA A 333 -4.45 6.44 6.83
C ALA A 333 -4.69 7.01 5.43
N LEU A 334 -5.35 6.24 4.56
CA LEU A 334 -5.71 6.67 3.21
C LEU A 334 -6.69 7.85 3.23
N PHE A 335 -7.67 7.85 4.15
CA PHE A 335 -8.67 8.91 4.23
C PHE A 335 -8.07 10.25 4.66
N TRP A 336 -7.25 10.30 5.71
CA TRP A 336 -6.74 11.57 6.21
C TRP A 336 -5.70 12.19 5.26
N ILE A 337 -4.84 11.36 4.65
CA ILE A 337 -3.86 11.81 3.64
C ILE A 337 -4.60 12.37 2.42
N ALA A 338 -5.55 11.63 1.85
CA ALA A 338 -6.32 12.10 0.71
C ALA A 338 -7.12 13.36 1.05
N MET A 339 -7.77 13.41 2.22
CA MET A 339 -8.55 14.58 2.65
C MET A 339 -7.66 15.83 2.80
N ALA A 340 -6.41 15.69 3.25
CA ALA A 340 -5.45 16.79 3.32
C ALA A 340 -5.08 17.30 1.92
N PHE A 341 -4.85 16.42 0.94
CA PHE A 341 -4.57 16.81 -0.44
C PHE A 341 -5.77 17.46 -1.13
N LEU A 342 -6.97 16.94 -0.89
CA LEU A 342 -8.21 17.56 -1.35
C LEU A 342 -8.35 18.98 -0.77
N ALA A 343 -8.05 19.17 0.52
CA ALA A 343 -8.04 20.48 1.16
C ALA A 343 -6.97 21.41 0.56
N GLY A 344 -5.77 20.90 0.29
CA GLY A 344 -4.69 21.62 -0.42
C GLY A 344 -5.14 22.12 -1.79
N GLY A 345 -5.75 21.26 -2.60
CA GLY A 345 -6.31 21.65 -3.89
C GLY A 345 -7.40 22.74 -3.74
N LEU A 346 -8.37 22.53 -2.84
CA LEU A 346 -9.47 23.47 -2.60
C LEU A 346 -8.98 24.82 -2.06
N PHE A 347 -7.85 24.85 -1.35
CA PHE A 347 -7.21 26.09 -0.91
C PHE A 347 -6.60 26.86 -2.08
N LEU A 348 -5.94 26.15 -3.01
CA LEU A 348 -5.31 26.73 -4.20
C LEU A 348 -6.32 27.17 -5.26
N ALA A 349 -7.48 26.52 -5.37
CA ALA A 349 -8.43 26.79 -6.46
C ALA A 349 -8.90 28.27 -6.54
N PRO A 350 -9.29 28.94 -5.43
CA PRO A 350 -9.63 30.37 -5.49
C PRO A 350 -8.43 31.28 -5.74
N ILE A 351 -7.23 30.91 -5.26
CA ILE A 351 -5.98 31.65 -5.53
C ILE A 351 -5.70 31.65 -7.03
N ILE A 352 -5.83 30.50 -7.68
CA ILE A 352 -5.69 30.34 -9.13
C ILE A 352 -6.73 31.18 -9.88
N ASN A 353 -7.96 31.28 -9.35
CA ASN A 353 -9.03 32.13 -9.91
C ASN A 353 -8.87 33.63 -9.61
N GLY A 354 -7.68 34.10 -9.24
CA GLY A 354 -7.43 35.51 -8.92
C GLY A 354 -8.01 35.97 -7.59
N GLY A 355 -8.12 35.06 -6.61
CA GLY A 355 -8.61 35.34 -5.26
C GLY A 355 -10.14 35.42 -5.14
N LYS A 356 -10.88 34.74 -6.03
CA LYS A 356 -12.35 34.77 -6.05
C LYS A 356 -12.96 33.38 -6.09
N ASP A 357 -14.05 33.20 -5.35
CA ASP A 357 -14.83 31.96 -5.40
C ASP A 357 -15.74 31.92 -6.64
N PRO A 358 -15.78 30.80 -7.39
CA PRO A 358 -16.88 30.50 -8.28
C PRO A 358 -18.23 30.49 -7.53
N LYS A 359 -19.35 30.71 -8.25
CA LYS A 359 -20.69 30.67 -7.66
C LYS A 359 -20.92 29.35 -6.90
N PHE A 360 -21.44 29.40 -5.67
CA PHE A 360 -21.69 28.21 -4.84
C PHE A 360 -20.44 27.37 -4.49
N GLN A 361 -19.22 27.90 -4.61
CA GLN A 361 -18.01 27.13 -4.27
C GLN A 361 -17.99 26.68 -2.81
N LYS A 362 -18.31 27.58 -1.86
CA LYS A 362 -18.41 27.24 -0.43
C LYS A 362 -19.43 26.12 -0.18
N LEU A 363 -20.61 26.19 -0.81
CA LEU A 363 -21.63 25.15 -0.68
C LEU A 363 -21.11 23.80 -1.17
N GLY A 364 -20.41 23.77 -2.31
CA GLY A 364 -19.78 22.55 -2.81
C GLY A 364 -18.72 22.00 -1.85
N VAL A 365 -17.86 22.86 -1.30
CA VAL A 365 -16.90 22.47 -0.25
C VAL A 365 -17.61 21.93 0.98
N ASP A 366 -18.77 22.50 1.35
CA ASP A 366 -19.54 22.02 2.49
C ASP A 366 -20.19 20.65 2.26
N ILE A 367 -20.76 20.43 1.08
CA ILE A 367 -21.35 19.15 0.68
C ILE A 367 -20.29 18.06 0.60
N LEU A 368 -19.15 18.36 -0.05
CA LEU A 368 -18.05 17.40 -0.17
C LEU A 368 -17.54 16.96 1.22
N TYR A 369 -17.40 17.90 2.15
CA TYR A 369 -16.98 17.59 3.52
C TYR A 369 -17.91 16.57 4.18
N TRP A 370 -19.21 16.83 4.18
CA TRP A 370 -20.18 15.93 4.81
C TRP A 370 -20.28 14.58 4.09
N ALA A 371 -20.14 14.56 2.76
CA ALA A 371 -20.05 13.32 2.00
C ALA A 371 -18.85 12.46 2.45
N LEU A 372 -17.68 13.08 2.68
CA LEU A 372 -16.49 12.38 3.20
C LEU A 372 -16.69 11.89 4.64
N VAL A 373 -17.35 12.66 5.51
CA VAL A 373 -17.66 12.22 6.89
C VAL A 373 -18.60 11.02 6.88
N VAL A 374 -19.68 11.07 6.09
CA VAL A 374 -20.62 9.95 5.91
C VAL A 374 -19.91 8.73 5.34
N LEU A 375 -19.02 8.92 4.36
CA LEU A 375 -18.20 7.86 3.79
C LEU A 375 -17.36 7.15 4.85
N VAL A 376 -16.61 7.91 5.66
CA VAL A 376 -15.71 7.33 6.69
C VAL A 376 -16.53 6.53 7.70
N ILE A 377 -17.56 7.15 8.29
CA ILE A 377 -18.41 6.51 9.30
C ILE A 377 -19.12 5.29 8.71
N GLY A 378 -19.68 5.43 7.50
CA GLY A 378 -20.37 4.37 6.78
C GLY A 378 -19.46 3.18 6.48
N SER A 379 -18.25 3.42 5.96
CA SER A 379 -17.28 2.36 5.68
C SER A 379 -16.83 1.63 6.94
N PHE A 380 -16.63 2.33 8.06
CA PHE A 380 -16.19 1.73 9.32
C PHE A 380 -17.30 0.89 9.95
N THR A 381 -18.54 1.39 9.87
CA THR A 381 -19.72 0.65 10.31
C THR A 381 -19.92 -0.59 9.45
N GLY A 382 -19.80 -0.46 8.13
CA GLY A 382 -19.88 -1.57 7.19
C GLY A 382 -18.86 -2.67 7.48
N SER A 383 -17.58 -2.30 7.63
CA SER A 383 -16.52 -3.27 7.94
C SER A 383 -16.73 -3.97 9.28
N TYR A 384 -17.22 -3.25 10.30
CA TYR A 384 -17.58 -3.85 11.59
C TYR A 384 -18.69 -4.89 11.44
N LEU A 385 -19.79 -4.53 10.78
CA LEU A 385 -20.94 -5.43 10.62
C LEU A 385 -20.60 -6.68 9.81
N ALA A 386 -19.72 -6.57 8.82
CA ALA A 386 -19.23 -7.71 8.03
C ALA A 386 -18.36 -8.66 8.87
N ILE A 387 -17.31 -8.15 9.52
CA ILE A 387 -16.36 -8.98 10.30
C ILE A 387 -17.03 -9.59 11.55
N ALA A 388 -18.04 -8.91 12.09
CA ALA A 388 -18.85 -9.41 13.18
C ALA A 388 -19.92 -10.45 12.73
N HIS A 389 -20.06 -10.71 11.42
CA HIS A 389 -21.09 -11.59 10.84
C HIS A 389 -22.53 -11.18 11.18
N ILE A 390 -22.77 -9.87 11.33
CA ILE A 390 -24.11 -9.30 11.54
C ILE A 390 -24.77 -8.97 10.19
N LEU A 391 -23.96 -8.59 9.20
CA LEU A 391 -24.39 -8.39 7.82
C LEU A 391 -24.44 -9.75 7.10
N PRO A 392 -25.52 -10.06 6.34
CA PRO A 392 -25.54 -11.28 5.53
C PRO A 392 -24.40 -11.30 4.49
N GLU A 393 -23.92 -12.50 4.18
CA GLU A 393 -22.77 -12.72 3.30
C GLU A 393 -22.95 -12.04 1.94
N GLU A 394 -24.12 -12.17 1.32
CA GLU A 394 -24.42 -11.60 0.00
C GLU A 394 -24.38 -10.07 -0.07
N TRP A 395 -24.44 -9.40 1.09
CA TRP A 395 -24.32 -7.94 1.19
C TRP A 395 -22.93 -7.49 1.63
N SER A 396 -22.06 -8.41 2.04
CA SER A 396 -20.73 -8.10 2.59
C SER A 396 -19.86 -7.37 1.59
N PHE A 397 -19.75 -7.86 0.35
CA PHE A 397 -18.95 -7.19 -0.68
C PHE A 397 -19.47 -5.77 -1.00
N MET A 398 -20.80 -5.56 -0.96
CA MET A 398 -21.42 -4.29 -1.34
C MET A 398 -21.35 -3.23 -0.23
N PHE A 399 -21.75 -3.58 1.00
CA PHE A 399 -21.88 -2.60 2.10
C PHE A 399 -20.91 -2.84 3.26
N GLY A 400 -20.26 -3.99 3.28
CA GLY A 400 -19.40 -4.47 4.35
C GLY A 400 -17.92 -4.30 4.05
N HIS A 401 -17.24 -5.44 3.86
CA HIS A 401 -15.80 -5.56 3.72
C HIS A 401 -15.44 -6.32 2.43
N GLN A 402 -14.59 -5.76 1.57
CA GLN A 402 -14.18 -6.41 0.32
C GLN A 402 -13.09 -7.48 0.48
N GLY A 403 -12.37 -7.48 1.60
CA GLY A 403 -11.33 -8.48 1.90
C GLY A 403 -9.95 -8.21 1.29
N TYR A 404 -9.79 -7.13 0.52
CA TYR A 404 -8.53 -6.75 -0.10
C TYR A 404 -7.97 -5.48 0.54
N GLU A 405 -6.75 -5.55 1.06
CA GLU A 405 -6.15 -4.43 1.77
C GLU A 405 -6.02 -3.18 0.89
N PHE A 406 -6.15 -2.01 1.52
CA PHE A 406 -6.23 -0.66 0.92
C PHE A 406 -7.57 -0.35 0.23
N ILE A 407 -8.32 -1.35 -0.21
CA ILE A 407 -9.66 -1.22 -0.82
C ILE A 407 -10.73 -2.00 -0.05
N ASP A 408 -10.54 -2.10 1.26
CA ASP A 408 -11.36 -2.86 2.20
C ASP A 408 -12.83 -2.41 2.30
N LEU A 409 -13.09 -1.12 2.10
CA LEU A 409 -14.45 -0.57 2.18
C LEU A 409 -15.38 -1.24 1.15
N GLY A 410 -16.60 -1.61 1.55
CA GLY A 410 -17.60 -2.19 0.65
C GLY A 410 -17.81 -1.39 -0.65
N ARG A 411 -18.20 -2.08 -1.72
CA ARG A 411 -18.31 -1.52 -3.08
C ARG A 411 -19.18 -0.26 -3.17
N PHE A 412 -20.27 -0.19 -2.41
CA PHE A 412 -21.13 0.99 -2.32
C PHE A 412 -20.37 2.19 -1.77
N TRP A 413 -19.65 2.01 -0.65
CA TRP A 413 -18.83 3.06 -0.05
C TRP A 413 -17.69 3.47 -0.98
N GLN A 414 -17.12 2.52 -1.72
CA GLN A 414 -16.13 2.80 -2.75
C GLN A 414 -16.68 3.66 -3.90
N ALA A 415 -17.90 3.40 -4.35
CA ALA A 415 -18.58 4.23 -5.34
C ALA A 415 -18.89 5.63 -4.79
N VAL A 416 -19.32 5.75 -3.54
CA VAL A 416 -19.51 7.04 -2.85
C VAL A 416 -18.19 7.82 -2.76
N LYS A 417 -17.09 7.15 -2.42
CA LYS A 417 -15.73 7.73 -2.41
C LYS A 417 -15.36 8.26 -3.79
N PHE A 418 -15.56 7.46 -4.84
CA PHE A 418 -15.26 7.88 -6.20
C PHE A 418 -16.12 9.07 -6.64
N ALA A 419 -17.43 9.03 -6.36
CA ALA A 419 -18.32 10.16 -6.63
C ALA A 419 -17.88 11.43 -5.87
N GLY A 420 -17.43 11.31 -4.63
CA GLY A 420 -16.84 12.40 -3.85
C GLY A 420 -15.57 12.97 -4.48
N ILE A 421 -14.67 12.11 -4.98
CA ILE A 421 -13.44 12.52 -5.69
C ILE A 421 -13.78 13.22 -7.02
N LEU A 422 -14.75 12.70 -7.79
CA LEU A 422 -15.22 13.35 -9.01
C LEU A 422 -15.88 14.70 -8.71
N PHE A 423 -16.63 14.80 -7.61
CA PHE A 423 -17.22 16.06 -7.18
C PHE A 423 -16.14 17.07 -6.78
N TRP A 424 -15.09 16.62 -6.06
CA TRP A 424 -13.91 17.44 -5.79
C TRP A 424 -13.24 17.91 -7.08
N LEU A 425 -13.06 17.02 -8.06
CA LEU A 425 -12.52 17.37 -9.37
C LEU A 425 -13.35 18.49 -10.00
N VAL A 426 -14.68 18.39 -10.02
CA VAL A 426 -15.56 19.47 -10.52
C VAL A 426 -15.30 20.79 -9.79
N LEU A 427 -15.14 20.80 -8.46
CA LEU A 427 -14.82 22.02 -7.70
C LEU A 427 -13.47 22.62 -8.09
N MET A 428 -12.46 21.78 -8.32
CA MET A 428 -11.13 22.19 -8.80
C MET A 428 -11.19 22.76 -10.21
N LEU A 429 -11.85 22.06 -11.14
CA LEU A 429 -12.01 22.50 -12.53
C LEU A 429 -12.69 23.89 -12.58
N ARG A 430 -13.76 24.07 -11.81
CA ARG A 430 -14.49 25.35 -11.76
C ARG A 430 -13.65 26.50 -11.21
N GLY A 431 -12.75 26.24 -10.26
CA GLY A 431 -11.81 27.24 -9.73
C GLY A 431 -10.65 27.56 -10.67
N THR A 432 -10.33 26.69 -11.64
CA THR A 432 -9.11 26.83 -12.45
C THR A 432 -9.38 27.23 -13.91
N VAL A 433 -10.54 26.90 -14.47
CA VAL A 433 -10.88 27.14 -15.89
C VAL A 433 -10.75 28.62 -16.31
N ASN A 434 -11.10 29.57 -15.43
CA ASN A 434 -10.97 30.99 -15.76
C ASN A 434 -9.51 31.45 -15.83
N ALA A 435 -8.61 30.82 -15.06
CA ALA A 435 -7.19 31.13 -15.13
C ALA A 435 -6.59 30.73 -16.50
N PHE A 436 -7.12 29.68 -17.13
CA PHE A 436 -6.76 29.33 -18.50
C PHE A 436 -7.26 30.34 -19.55
N LYS A 437 -8.20 31.23 -19.23
CA LYS A 437 -8.65 32.29 -20.14
C LYS A 437 -7.77 33.54 -20.10
N GLN A 438 -7.01 33.74 -19.03
CA GLN A 438 -6.12 34.89 -18.88
C GLN A 438 -4.92 34.80 -19.85
N PRO A 439 -4.37 35.93 -20.34
CA PRO A 439 -3.16 35.91 -21.16
C PRO A 439 -1.93 35.55 -20.31
N GLY A 440 -0.94 34.86 -20.90
CA GLY A 440 0.34 34.52 -20.23
C GLY A 440 0.76 33.05 -20.32
N ASP A 441 1.86 32.72 -19.62
CA ASP A 441 2.40 31.36 -19.55
C ASP A 441 1.52 30.45 -18.67
N LYS A 442 0.92 29.43 -19.28
CA LYS A 442 0.00 28.48 -18.64
C LYS A 442 0.60 27.08 -18.43
N ASN A 443 1.89 26.88 -18.68
CA ASN A 443 2.44 25.52 -18.72
C ASN A 443 2.44 24.86 -17.32
N LEU A 444 2.89 25.55 -16.27
CA LEU A 444 2.80 25.02 -14.90
C LEU A 444 1.33 24.78 -14.46
N LEU A 445 0.43 25.69 -14.82
CA LEU A 445 -1.01 25.55 -14.54
C LEU A 445 -1.60 24.33 -15.28
N ALA A 446 -1.20 24.10 -16.53
CA ALA A 446 -1.64 22.95 -17.32
C ALA A 446 -1.16 21.63 -16.69
N LEU A 447 0.07 21.57 -16.18
CA LEU A 447 0.58 20.39 -15.51
C LEU A 447 -0.13 20.12 -14.18
N PHE A 448 -0.30 21.14 -13.34
CA PHE A 448 -1.09 21.05 -12.10
C PHE A 448 -2.53 20.60 -12.38
N PHE A 449 -3.14 21.11 -13.44
CA PHE A 449 -4.50 20.71 -13.82
C PHE A 449 -4.55 19.27 -14.35
N ALA A 450 -3.56 18.83 -15.12
CA ALA A 450 -3.45 17.45 -15.58
C ALA A 450 -3.30 16.48 -14.40
N SER A 451 -2.50 16.82 -13.38
CA SER A 451 -2.35 15.99 -12.17
C SER A 451 -3.64 15.95 -11.33
N VAL A 452 -4.36 17.07 -11.23
CA VAL A 452 -5.70 17.12 -10.59
C VAL A 452 -6.69 16.20 -11.32
N ILE A 453 -6.71 16.20 -12.65
CA ILE A 453 -7.55 15.28 -13.44
C ILE A 453 -7.11 13.83 -13.21
N ALA A 454 -5.82 13.55 -13.20
CA ALA A 454 -5.30 12.21 -12.98
C ALA A 454 -5.74 11.67 -11.60
N ILE A 455 -5.55 12.44 -10.53
CA ILE A 455 -6.07 12.09 -9.19
C ILE A 455 -7.58 11.88 -9.21
N GLY A 456 -8.32 12.73 -9.91
CA GLY A 456 -9.78 12.64 -9.98
C GLY A 456 -10.29 11.37 -10.66
N LEU A 457 -9.63 10.94 -11.74
CA LEU A 457 -10.13 9.87 -12.62
C LEU A 457 -9.51 8.50 -12.32
N PHE A 458 -8.25 8.42 -11.91
CA PHE A 458 -7.53 7.16 -11.74
C PHE A 458 -7.84 6.41 -10.44
N TYR A 459 -8.82 6.86 -9.66
CA TYR A 459 -9.47 6.00 -8.68
C TYR A 459 -10.49 5.05 -9.33
N GLY A 460 -11.00 5.39 -10.52
CA GLY A 460 -11.99 4.60 -11.27
C GLY A 460 -11.61 3.13 -11.56
N PRO A 461 -10.34 2.80 -11.90
CA PRO A 461 -9.89 1.42 -12.11
C PRO A 461 -10.19 0.47 -10.95
N ALA A 462 -10.31 0.95 -9.71
CA ALA A 462 -10.69 0.09 -8.58
C ALA A 462 -12.08 -0.55 -8.75
N LEU A 463 -12.92 -0.04 -9.65
CA LEU A 463 -14.27 -0.53 -9.94
C LEU A 463 -14.32 -1.64 -11.01
N PHE A 464 -13.18 -2.04 -11.59
CA PHE A 464 -13.14 -2.99 -12.72
C PHE A 464 -13.08 -4.47 -12.32
N TYR A 465 -13.17 -4.78 -11.03
CA TYR A 465 -13.36 -6.14 -10.52
C TYR A 465 -14.64 -6.25 -9.68
N GLY A 466 -15.27 -7.42 -9.71
CA GLY A 466 -16.41 -7.81 -8.88
C GLY A 466 -16.03 -8.83 -7.81
N GLU A 467 -17.01 -9.31 -7.05
CA GLU A 467 -16.84 -10.24 -5.91
C GLU A 467 -16.15 -11.56 -6.28
N HIS A 468 -16.60 -12.19 -7.37
CA HIS A 468 -16.08 -13.46 -7.87
C HIS A 468 -15.04 -13.32 -9.00
N THR A 469 -14.42 -12.15 -9.13
CA THR A 469 -13.33 -11.98 -10.11
C THR A 469 -12.11 -12.81 -9.70
N HIS A 470 -11.38 -13.31 -10.68
CA HIS A 470 -10.12 -14.03 -10.43
C HIS A 470 -9.14 -13.15 -9.64
N ILE A 471 -8.52 -13.70 -8.60
CA ILE A 471 -7.70 -12.91 -7.68
C ILE A 471 -6.51 -12.21 -8.39
N SER A 472 -5.83 -12.82 -9.36
CA SER A 472 -4.78 -12.12 -10.15
C SER A 472 -5.29 -10.87 -10.88
N VAL A 473 -6.55 -10.87 -11.33
CA VAL A 473 -7.17 -9.72 -12.00
C VAL A 473 -7.54 -8.65 -10.97
N MET A 474 -8.04 -9.06 -9.80
CA MET A 474 -8.28 -8.15 -8.69
C MET A 474 -6.98 -7.49 -8.21
N GLU A 475 -5.90 -8.27 -8.10
CA GLU A 475 -4.56 -7.78 -7.76
C GLU A 475 -4.07 -6.75 -8.77
N TYR A 476 -4.19 -7.04 -10.08
CA TYR A 476 -3.86 -6.08 -11.13
C TYR A 476 -4.58 -4.74 -10.92
N TRP A 477 -5.92 -4.73 -10.82
CA TRP A 477 -6.67 -3.48 -10.66
C TRP A 477 -6.52 -2.82 -9.28
N ARG A 478 -6.24 -3.60 -8.24
CA ARG A 478 -5.91 -3.08 -6.90
C ARG A 478 -4.66 -2.23 -6.96
N TRP A 479 -3.60 -2.73 -7.59
CA TRP A 479 -2.33 -2.00 -7.68
C TRP A 479 -2.38 -0.79 -8.63
N TRP A 480 -3.33 -0.71 -9.56
CA TRP A 480 -3.62 0.55 -10.26
C TRP A 480 -4.04 1.69 -9.32
N VAL A 481 -4.67 1.38 -8.18
CA VAL A 481 -5.12 2.41 -7.24
C VAL A 481 -4.18 2.55 -6.05
N VAL A 482 -3.47 1.49 -5.67
CA VAL A 482 -2.49 1.56 -4.58
C VAL A 482 -1.15 2.10 -5.09
N HIS A 483 -0.53 1.44 -6.07
CA HIS A 483 0.74 1.90 -6.64
C HIS A 483 0.52 3.15 -7.49
N LEU A 484 -0.27 3.05 -8.56
CA LEU A 484 -0.29 4.12 -9.55
C LEU A 484 -1.04 5.38 -9.05
N TRP A 485 -2.17 5.23 -8.35
CA TRP A 485 -2.94 6.39 -7.86
C TRP A 485 -2.39 7.01 -6.58
N VAL A 486 -2.06 6.23 -5.55
CA VAL A 486 -1.45 6.79 -4.33
C VAL A 486 0.00 7.16 -4.56
N GLU A 487 0.83 6.26 -5.09
CA GLU A 487 2.26 6.55 -5.25
C GLU A 487 2.50 7.49 -6.44
N GLY A 488 2.12 7.07 -7.64
CA GLY A 488 2.44 7.81 -8.87
C GLY A 488 1.78 9.19 -8.95
N PHE A 489 0.45 9.28 -8.84
CA PHE A 489 -0.26 10.54 -9.07
C PHE A 489 -0.22 11.52 -7.90
N PHE A 490 -0.13 11.06 -6.65
CA PHE A 490 0.01 11.99 -5.54
C PHE A 490 1.38 12.67 -5.56
N GLU A 491 2.44 11.97 -5.96
CA GLU A 491 3.77 12.58 -6.11
C GLU A 491 3.74 13.68 -7.17
N VAL A 492 3.25 13.39 -8.39
CA VAL A 492 3.15 14.38 -9.47
C VAL A 492 2.26 15.57 -9.08
N PHE A 493 1.15 15.34 -8.38
CA PHE A 493 0.31 16.41 -7.88
C PHE A 493 1.02 17.29 -6.85
N SER A 494 1.76 16.68 -5.94
CA SER A 494 2.39 17.37 -4.83
C SER A 494 3.56 18.22 -5.30
N VAL A 495 4.40 17.67 -6.18
CA VAL A 495 5.48 18.42 -6.85
C VAL A 495 4.90 19.61 -7.63
N ALA A 496 3.82 19.41 -8.38
CA ALA A 496 3.17 20.48 -9.14
C ALA A 496 2.53 21.54 -8.22
N ALA A 497 1.90 21.13 -7.12
CA ALA A 497 1.28 22.02 -6.15
C ALA A 497 2.32 22.86 -5.40
N LEU A 498 3.40 22.23 -4.91
CA LEU A 498 4.52 22.92 -4.25
C LEU A 498 5.21 23.89 -5.19
N SER A 499 5.51 23.46 -6.41
CA SER A 499 6.06 24.32 -7.46
C SER A 499 5.16 25.53 -7.71
N PHE A 500 3.84 25.33 -7.75
CA PHE A 500 2.88 26.43 -7.91
C PHE A 500 2.88 27.39 -6.71
N ILE A 501 2.98 26.86 -5.48
CA ILE A 501 3.08 27.66 -4.25
C ILE A 501 4.36 28.50 -4.26
N PHE A 502 5.53 27.91 -4.52
CA PHE A 502 6.81 28.64 -4.51
C PHE A 502 6.91 29.70 -5.61
N VAL A 503 6.33 29.44 -6.79
CA VAL A 503 6.19 30.47 -7.84
C VAL A 503 5.26 31.58 -7.40
N SER A 504 4.16 31.26 -6.70
CA SER A 504 3.21 32.26 -6.20
C SER A 504 3.79 33.10 -5.06
N LEU A 505 4.70 32.53 -4.26
CA LEU A 505 5.47 33.21 -3.23
C LEU A 505 6.65 34.03 -3.78
N GLY A 506 6.94 33.92 -5.09
CA GLY A 506 8.05 34.64 -5.73
C GLY A 506 9.44 34.10 -5.38
N LEU A 507 9.54 32.87 -4.86
CA LEU A 507 10.80 32.26 -4.40
C LEU A 507 11.55 31.55 -5.54
N VAL A 508 10.80 31.03 -6.51
CA VAL A 508 11.31 30.28 -7.66
C VAL A 508 10.78 30.90 -8.94
N SER A 509 11.62 30.96 -9.97
CA SER A 509 11.20 31.47 -11.28
C SER A 509 10.16 30.53 -11.91
N ARG A 510 9.18 31.09 -12.62
CA ARG A 510 8.17 30.26 -13.31
C ARG A 510 8.80 29.29 -14.32
N ARG A 511 9.89 29.68 -14.98
CA ARG A 511 10.59 28.84 -15.95
C ARG A 511 11.23 27.64 -15.27
N THR A 512 11.98 27.88 -14.20
CA THR A 512 12.65 26.85 -13.39
C THR A 512 11.64 25.84 -12.87
N ALA A 513 10.60 26.33 -12.19
CA ALA A 513 9.53 25.48 -11.66
C ALA A 513 8.87 24.66 -12.78
N THR A 514 8.48 25.28 -13.91
CA THR A 514 7.82 24.56 -15.00
C THR A 514 8.71 23.46 -15.60
N VAL A 515 10.00 23.73 -15.82
CA VAL A 515 10.92 22.74 -16.40
C VAL A 515 11.17 21.60 -15.41
N ALA A 516 11.46 21.94 -14.15
CA ALA A 516 11.68 20.97 -13.10
C ALA A 516 10.46 20.04 -12.95
N THR A 517 9.26 20.59 -12.73
CA THR A 517 8.04 19.78 -12.53
C THR A 517 7.71 18.90 -13.73
N ILE A 518 7.86 19.37 -14.98
CA ILE A 518 7.57 18.52 -16.17
C ILE A 518 8.61 17.39 -16.28
N THR A 519 9.89 17.70 -16.08
CA THR A 519 10.97 16.70 -16.16
C THR A 519 10.84 15.67 -15.06
N GLU A 520 10.57 16.10 -13.84
CA GLU A 520 10.37 15.24 -12.68
C GLU A 520 9.14 14.36 -12.86
N ALA A 521 8.00 14.92 -13.31
CA ALA A 521 6.82 14.12 -13.64
C ALA A 521 7.13 13.05 -14.70
N ALA A 522 7.94 13.37 -15.72
CA ALA A 522 8.33 12.38 -16.72
C ALA A 522 9.26 11.28 -16.15
N LEU A 523 10.19 11.64 -15.24
CA LEU A 523 11.10 10.69 -14.59
C LEU A 523 10.37 9.77 -13.60
N PHE A 524 9.39 10.30 -12.86
CA PHE A 524 8.56 9.48 -11.99
C PHE A 524 7.65 8.56 -12.79
N LEU A 525 6.96 9.08 -13.82
CA LEU A 525 5.95 8.29 -14.55
C LEU A 525 6.55 7.24 -15.48
N ILE A 526 7.79 7.40 -15.95
CA ILE A 526 8.45 6.36 -16.77
C ILE A 526 8.69 5.08 -15.95
N GLY A 527 9.11 5.21 -14.70
CA GLY A 527 9.23 4.09 -13.78
C GLY A 527 7.89 3.70 -13.17
N GLY A 528 7.15 4.69 -12.66
CA GLY A 528 5.90 4.59 -11.90
C GLY A 528 4.81 3.75 -12.55
N ILE A 529 4.53 4.03 -13.83
CA ILE A 529 3.41 3.39 -14.53
C ILE A 529 3.67 1.89 -14.73
N PRO A 530 4.76 1.45 -15.39
CA PRO A 530 5.00 0.02 -15.60
C PRO A 530 5.58 -0.67 -14.36
N GLY A 531 6.17 0.10 -13.42
CA GLY A 531 6.68 -0.38 -12.14
C GLY A 531 5.60 -1.00 -11.25
N THR A 532 4.32 -0.67 -11.47
CA THR A 532 3.14 -1.33 -10.88
C THR A 532 3.26 -2.87 -10.86
N PHE A 533 3.90 -3.47 -11.86
CA PHE A 533 4.07 -4.91 -11.97
C PHE A 533 4.97 -5.54 -10.91
N HIS A 534 5.74 -4.78 -10.13
CA HIS A 534 6.53 -5.34 -9.04
C HIS A 534 5.69 -5.96 -7.91
N HIS A 535 4.40 -5.62 -7.83
CA HIS A 535 3.44 -6.25 -6.93
C HIS A 535 2.80 -7.51 -7.52
N LEU A 536 3.04 -7.81 -8.79
CA LEU A 536 2.42 -8.93 -9.49
C LEU A 536 3.36 -10.12 -9.69
N TYR A 537 4.65 -10.01 -9.31
CA TYR A 537 5.66 -11.04 -9.60
C TYR A 537 5.21 -12.46 -9.24
N PHE A 538 4.56 -12.61 -8.09
CA PHE A 538 4.17 -13.91 -7.55
C PHE A 538 2.65 -14.09 -7.42
N ALA A 539 1.85 -13.21 -8.03
CA ALA A 539 0.39 -13.21 -7.97
C ALA A 539 -0.27 -13.72 -9.27
N GLY A 540 0.31 -14.77 -9.87
CA GLY A 540 -0.22 -15.37 -11.09
C GLY A 540 0.20 -14.68 -12.40
N ALA A 541 1.22 -13.83 -12.38
CA ALA A 541 1.78 -13.20 -13.58
C ALA A 541 2.81 -14.11 -14.30
N THR A 542 3.20 -13.73 -15.51
CA THR A 542 4.22 -14.40 -16.34
C THR A 542 5.59 -13.73 -16.22
N THR A 543 6.65 -14.42 -16.65
CA THR A 543 8.03 -13.89 -16.64
C THR A 543 8.22 -12.52 -17.31
N PRO A 544 7.58 -12.20 -18.46
CA PRO A 544 7.66 -10.86 -19.03
C PRO A 544 7.17 -9.74 -18.10
N ILE A 545 6.16 -10.01 -17.27
CA ILE A 545 5.64 -9.05 -16.28
C ILE A 545 6.69 -8.81 -15.19
N ILE A 546 7.38 -9.87 -14.73
CA ILE A 546 8.51 -9.75 -13.80
C ILE A 546 9.62 -8.88 -14.39
N ALA A 547 9.97 -9.12 -15.66
CA ALA A 547 11.01 -8.36 -16.35
C ALA A 547 10.70 -6.86 -16.40
N VAL A 548 9.47 -6.51 -16.75
CA VAL A 548 9.00 -5.12 -16.83
C VAL A 548 8.96 -4.49 -15.43
N GLY A 549 8.31 -5.14 -14.47
CA GLY A 549 8.22 -4.61 -13.10
C GLY A 549 9.60 -4.35 -12.50
N ALA A 550 10.54 -5.30 -12.65
CA ALA A 550 11.88 -5.18 -12.10
C ALA A 550 12.66 -4.03 -12.75
N SER A 551 12.58 -3.93 -14.07
CA SER A 551 13.33 -2.93 -14.84
C SER A 551 12.81 -1.52 -14.60
N PHE A 552 11.49 -1.32 -14.66
CA PHE A 552 10.88 -0.01 -14.54
C PHE A 552 10.77 0.47 -13.09
N SER A 553 10.51 -0.41 -12.12
CA SER A 553 10.52 0.02 -10.71
C SER A 553 11.93 0.37 -10.23
N ALA A 554 12.98 -0.27 -10.76
CA ALA A 554 14.35 0.21 -10.52
C ALA A 554 14.59 1.65 -11.01
N LEU A 555 13.92 2.07 -12.08
CA LEU A 555 14.00 3.45 -12.58
C LEU A 555 13.21 4.44 -11.72
N GLU A 556 12.22 4.00 -10.93
CA GLU A 556 11.50 4.87 -9.96
C GLU A 556 12.43 5.40 -8.88
N VAL A 557 13.44 4.63 -8.48
CA VAL A 557 14.40 5.00 -7.43
C VAL A 557 15.44 6.02 -7.93
N VAL A 558 15.66 6.09 -9.24
CA VAL A 558 16.66 6.97 -9.86
C VAL A 558 16.45 8.46 -9.51
N PRO A 559 15.25 9.07 -9.70
CA PRO A 559 15.03 10.46 -9.33
C PRO A 559 15.18 10.71 -7.82
N LEU A 560 14.94 9.71 -6.98
CA LEU A 560 14.99 9.84 -5.52
C LEU A 560 16.39 10.20 -4.99
N VAL A 561 17.45 9.88 -5.73
CA VAL A 561 18.83 10.25 -5.37
C VAL A 561 19.08 11.76 -5.46
N LEU A 562 18.31 12.49 -6.28
CA LEU A 562 18.41 13.94 -6.40
C LEU A 562 17.66 14.70 -5.30
N LEU A 563 16.84 14.03 -4.49
CA LEU A 563 16.03 14.66 -3.44
C LEU A 563 16.87 15.34 -2.36
N GLY A 564 18.12 14.92 -2.14
CA GLY A 564 19.02 15.63 -1.22
C GLY A 564 19.29 17.08 -1.63
N HIS A 565 19.32 17.35 -2.94
CA HIS A 565 19.45 18.70 -3.46
C HIS A 565 18.16 19.51 -3.26
N GLU A 566 17.01 18.92 -3.60
CA GLU A 566 15.70 19.56 -3.42
C GLU A 566 15.42 19.87 -1.94
N ALA A 567 15.75 18.94 -1.03
CA ALA A 567 15.67 19.13 0.41
C ALA A 567 16.48 20.35 0.87
N TRP A 568 17.70 20.48 0.34
CA TRP A 568 18.56 21.64 0.62
C TRP A 568 17.97 22.94 0.07
N GLU A 569 17.44 22.94 -1.15
CA GLU A 569 16.78 24.11 -1.73
C GLU A 569 15.56 24.54 -0.90
N HIS A 570 14.70 23.59 -0.51
CA HIS A 570 13.54 23.86 0.36
C HIS A 570 13.94 24.43 1.71
N TRP A 571 15.01 23.89 2.32
CA TRP A 571 15.53 24.40 3.58
C TRP A 571 16.12 25.81 3.42
N ALA A 572 16.91 26.04 2.36
CA ALA A 572 17.51 27.34 2.05
C ALA A 572 16.47 28.42 1.76
N MET A 573 15.29 28.06 1.21
CA MET A 573 14.18 28.99 0.97
C MET A 573 13.71 29.69 2.26
N GLN A 574 13.80 29.04 3.42
CA GLN A 574 13.42 29.68 4.69
C GLN A 574 14.28 30.92 4.97
N GLN A 575 15.55 30.92 4.54
CA GLN A 575 16.51 31.98 4.83
C GLN A 575 16.48 33.12 3.78
N LYS A 576 15.68 33.00 2.72
CA LYS A 576 15.66 34.01 1.63
C LYS A 576 15.07 35.36 2.05
N THR A 577 14.13 35.39 3.00
CA THR A 577 13.47 36.64 3.43
C THR A 577 12.86 36.50 4.83
N PRO A 578 12.83 37.57 5.66
CA PRO A 578 12.37 37.47 7.05
C PRO A 578 10.94 36.95 7.24
N TRP A 579 10.04 37.17 6.28
CA TRP A 579 8.65 36.72 6.42
C TRP A 579 8.47 35.21 6.25
N MET A 580 9.48 34.49 5.71
CA MET A 580 9.46 33.04 5.56
C MET A 580 9.53 32.28 6.88
N ASP A 581 9.97 32.93 7.98
CA ASP A 581 9.93 32.33 9.32
C ASP A 581 8.51 31.91 9.73
N ARG A 582 7.48 32.57 9.19
CA ARG A 582 6.07 32.21 9.37
C ARG A 582 5.72 30.85 8.75
N LEU A 583 6.48 30.40 7.76
CA LEU A 583 6.30 29.14 7.00
C LEU A 583 7.35 28.08 7.35
N LYS A 584 8.15 28.29 8.39
CA LYS A 584 9.18 27.36 8.88
C LYS A 584 8.67 25.92 9.00
N TRP A 585 7.59 25.69 9.74
CA TRP A 585 7.11 24.33 10.02
C TRP A 585 6.55 23.57 8.82
N PRO A 586 5.72 24.19 7.96
CA PRO A 586 5.38 23.59 6.67
C PRO A 586 6.61 23.18 5.85
N LEU A 587 7.63 24.04 5.75
CA LEU A 587 8.87 23.73 5.03
C LEU A 587 9.65 22.58 5.68
N TYR A 588 9.74 22.53 7.00
CA TYR A 588 10.37 21.41 7.71
C TYR A 588 9.68 20.08 7.42
N CYS A 589 8.35 20.07 7.32
CA CYS A 589 7.62 18.88 6.86
C CYS A 589 8.06 18.50 5.44
N PHE A 590 8.13 19.43 4.48
CA PHE A 590 8.58 19.13 3.11
C PHE A 590 10.06 18.67 3.04
N VAL A 591 10.92 19.16 3.93
CA VAL A 591 12.29 18.63 4.07
C VAL A 591 12.27 17.18 4.58
N ALA A 592 11.41 16.87 5.55
CA ALA A 592 11.23 15.49 6.02
C ALA A 592 10.67 14.58 4.91
N VAL A 593 9.75 15.07 4.08
CA VAL A 593 9.25 14.34 2.90
C VAL A 593 10.41 13.90 2.01
N ALA A 594 11.31 14.82 1.64
CA ALA A 594 12.45 14.49 0.79
C ALA A 594 13.40 13.46 1.43
N PHE A 595 13.64 13.57 2.74
CA PHE A 595 14.45 12.59 3.48
C PHE A 595 13.82 11.18 3.47
N TRP A 596 12.54 11.09 3.80
CA TRP A 596 11.82 9.81 3.85
C TRP A 596 11.49 9.27 2.47
N ASN A 597 11.43 10.09 1.44
CA ASN A 597 11.27 9.61 0.07
C ASN A 597 12.56 8.91 -0.39
N MET A 598 13.73 9.48 -0.08
CA MET A 598 15.01 8.79 -0.30
C MET A 598 15.17 7.52 0.57
N LEU A 599 14.95 7.59 1.88
CA LEU A 599 15.20 6.47 2.79
C LEU A 599 14.08 5.42 2.78
N GLY A 600 12.83 5.85 2.91
CA GLY A 600 11.65 5.01 2.98
C GLY A 600 11.26 4.41 1.63
N ALA A 601 11.05 5.25 0.62
CA ALA A 601 10.68 4.77 -0.72
C ALA A 601 11.90 4.26 -1.51
N GLY A 602 13.02 4.99 -1.48
CA GLY A 602 14.24 4.60 -2.20
C GLY A 602 14.96 3.40 -1.59
N VAL A 603 15.57 3.57 -0.40
CA VAL A 603 16.42 2.52 0.21
C VAL A 603 15.59 1.31 0.65
N PHE A 604 14.55 1.51 1.47
CA PHE A 604 13.73 0.39 1.94
C PHE A 604 12.79 -0.17 0.88
N GLY A 605 12.38 0.63 -0.12
CA GLY A 605 11.65 0.09 -1.28
C GLY A 605 12.56 -0.78 -2.16
N PHE A 606 13.76 -0.31 -2.50
CA PHE A 606 14.68 -1.10 -3.31
C PHE A 606 15.23 -2.34 -2.58
N LEU A 607 15.27 -2.34 -1.24
CA LEU A 607 15.58 -3.54 -0.45
C LEU A 607 14.67 -4.73 -0.84
N ILE A 608 13.40 -4.47 -1.09
CA ILE A 608 12.38 -5.49 -1.38
C ILE A 608 11.96 -5.51 -2.85
N ASN A 609 12.58 -4.73 -3.74
CA ASN A 609 12.13 -4.59 -5.14
C ASN A 609 12.66 -5.66 -6.12
N PRO A 610 13.96 -6.02 -6.13
CA PRO A 610 14.45 -7.02 -7.08
C PRO A 610 13.71 -8.35 -6.91
N PRO A 611 13.27 -9.02 -8.00
CA PRO A 611 12.52 -10.28 -7.92
C PRO A 611 13.14 -11.34 -7.01
N ILE A 612 14.47 -11.43 -6.96
CA ILE A 612 15.19 -12.40 -6.12
C ILE A 612 15.11 -12.06 -4.64
N SER A 613 15.11 -10.76 -4.30
CA SER A 613 14.91 -10.31 -2.92
C SER A 613 13.46 -10.56 -2.53
N LEU A 614 12.53 -10.03 -3.34
CA LEU A 614 11.09 -10.12 -3.07
C LEU A 614 10.62 -11.56 -2.94
N TYR A 615 11.19 -12.51 -3.70
CA TYR A 615 10.84 -13.93 -3.62
C TYR A 615 10.88 -14.48 -2.19
N TYR A 616 11.88 -14.08 -1.40
CA TYR A 616 12.03 -14.55 -0.02
C TYR A 616 11.38 -13.62 1.01
N VAL A 617 11.21 -12.33 0.70
CA VAL A 617 10.75 -11.33 1.69
C VAL A 617 9.33 -10.82 1.47
N GLN A 618 8.64 -11.23 0.41
CA GLN A 618 7.24 -10.92 0.19
C GLN A 618 6.38 -11.46 1.33
N GLY A 619 5.59 -10.58 1.95
CA GLY A 619 4.77 -10.92 3.11
C GLY A 619 5.54 -10.95 4.43
N LEU A 620 6.74 -10.37 4.53
CA LEU A 620 7.48 -10.26 5.79
C LEU A 620 7.45 -8.84 6.36
N ASN A 621 7.95 -8.66 7.59
CA ASN A 621 7.97 -7.35 8.26
C ASN A 621 8.85 -6.29 7.56
N THR A 622 9.72 -6.68 6.62
CA THR A 622 10.43 -5.72 5.75
C THR A 622 9.46 -4.89 4.88
N THR A 623 8.33 -5.46 4.48
CA THR A 623 7.26 -4.73 3.80
C THR A 623 6.64 -3.68 4.73
N ALA A 624 6.43 -4.01 6.02
CA ALA A 624 5.94 -3.04 7.01
C ALA A 624 6.95 -1.90 7.26
N VAL A 625 8.26 -2.18 7.25
CA VAL A 625 9.31 -1.16 7.33
C VAL A 625 9.16 -0.15 6.19
N HIS A 626 9.11 -0.63 4.94
CA HIS A 626 8.93 0.22 3.78
C HIS A 626 7.59 0.96 3.83
N ALA A 627 6.48 0.27 4.11
CA ALA A 627 5.15 0.85 4.15
C ALA A 627 5.04 2.01 5.15
N HIS A 628 5.53 1.85 6.39
CA HIS A 628 5.51 2.93 7.37
C HIS A 628 6.44 4.09 6.99
N ALA A 629 7.66 3.78 6.53
CA ALA A 629 8.64 4.79 6.15
C ALA A 629 8.20 5.61 4.92
N ALA A 630 7.60 4.96 3.92
CA ALA A 630 7.14 5.60 2.69
C ALA A 630 5.78 6.28 2.88
N LEU A 631 4.75 5.56 3.36
CA LEU A 631 3.39 6.12 3.43
C LEU A 631 3.30 7.30 4.41
N PHE A 632 3.81 7.14 5.64
CA PHE A 632 3.81 8.25 6.59
C PHE A 632 4.95 9.24 6.32
N GLY A 633 6.17 8.74 6.11
CA GLY A 633 7.33 9.60 5.95
C GLY A 633 7.25 10.53 4.72
N VAL A 634 6.65 10.06 3.63
CA VAL A 634 6.43 10.87 2.41
C VAL A 634 5.05 11.52 2.47
N TYR A 635 3.99 10.74 2.27
CA TYR A 635 2.64 11.30 2.11
C TYR A 635 2.05 11.86 3.41
N GLY A 636 2.40 11.26 4.55
CA GLY A 636 1.98 11.76 5.85
C GLY A 636 2.58 13.13 6.19
N PHE A 637 3.89 13.29 6.10
CA PHE A 637 4.53 14.60 6.31
C PHE A 637 4.10 15.63 5.27
N LEU A 638 3.88 15.22 4.02
CA LEU A 638 3.39 16.10 2.96
C LEU A 638 1.97 16.61 3.28
N ALA A 639 1.06 15.73 3.69
CA ALA A 639 -0.28 16.07 4.11
C ALA A 639 -0.26 17.01 5.33
N LEU A 640 0.57 16.72 6.34
CA LEU A 640 0.77 17.59 7.50
C LEU A 640 1.34 18.97 7.09
N GLY A 641 2.29 19.00 6.15
CA GLY A 641 2.85 20.23 5.59
C GLY A 641 1.77 21.11 4.95
N PHE A 642 0.88 20.53 4.14
CA PHE A 642 -0.28 21.24 3.60
C PHE A 642 -1.23 21.72 4.70
N VAL A 643 -1.50 20.89 5.72
CA VAL A 643 -2.37 21.28 6.85
C VAL A 643 -1.82 22.52 7.55
N PHE A 644 -0.53 22.54 7.90
CA PHE A 644 0.09 23.70 8.55
C PHE A 644 0.17 24.91 7.62
N LEU A 645 0.43 24.71 6.33
CA LEU A 645 0.44 25.79 5.35
C LEU A 645 -0.92 26.47 5.26
N ILE A 646 -2.00 25.70 5.10
CA ILE A 646 -3.36 26.23 5.03
C ILE A 646 -3.72 26.91 6.36
N ALA A 647 -3.40 26.30 7.51
CA ALA A 647 -3.67 26.86 8.82
C ALA A 647 -3.01 28.24 9.02
N ARG A 648 -1.77 28.41 8.55
CA ARG A 648 -1.03 29.69 8.60
C ARG A 648 -1.79 30.81 7.88
N TYR A 649 -2.35 30.50 6.72
CA TYR A 649 -3.07 31.47 5.90
C TYR A 649 -4.49 31.71 6.40
N LEU A 650 -5.16 30.71 6.99
CA LEU A 650 -6.47 30.89 7.62
C LEU A 650 -6.42 31.72 8.90
N ARG A 651 -5.32 31.63 9.65
CA ARG A 651 -5.09 32.36 10.90
C ARG A 651 -3.76 33.14 10.85
N PRO A 652 -3.70 34.22 10.05
CA PRO A 652 -2.46 34.96 9.80
C PRO A 652 -1.89 35.67 11.03
N ASP A 653 -2.66 35.87 12.08
CA ASP A 653 -2.22 36.58 13.30
C ASP A 653 -1.84 35.63 14.45
N THR A 654 -1.98 34.32 14.29
CA THR A 654 -1.70 33.34 15.35
C THR A 654 -0.39 32.63 15.06
N PRO A 655 0.74 32.94 15.72
CA PRO A 655 2.03 32.27 15.45
C PRO A 655 1.98 30.79 15.84
N PHE A 656 2.82 29.97 15.18
CA PHE A 656 3.04 28.59 15.63
C PHE A 656 3.87 28.61 16.92
N ASN A 657 3.55 27.73 17.87
CA ASN A 657 4.36 27.59 19.08
C ASN A 657 5.63 26.79 18.72
N ASP A 658 6.77 27.48 18.62
CA ASP A 658 8.04 26.87 18.17
C ASP A 658 8.48 25.70 19.05
N LYS A 659 8.28 25.81 20.38
CA LYS A 659 8.63 24.72 21.31
C LYS A 659 7.77 23.49 21.06
N LEU A 660 6.44 23.67 20.97
CA LEU A 660 5.50 22.56 20.73
C LEU A 660 5.78 21.88 19.38
N MET A 661 5.97 22.67 18.33
CA MET A 661 6.23 22.17 16.99
C MET A 661 7.58 21.47 16.87
N LYS A 662 8.63 21.98 17.55
CA LYS A 662 9.93 21.32 17.61
C LYS A 662 9.82 19.94 18.26
N TRP A 663 9.12 19.84 19.39
CA TRP A 663 8.86 18.54 20.01
C TRP A 663 8.05 17.64 19.08
N GLY A 664 6.93 18.12 18.54
CA GLY A 664 6.09 17.34 17.63
C GLY A 664 6.85 16.77 16.43
N PHE A 665 7.65 17.61 15.75
CA PHE A 665 8.39 17.22 14.56
C PHE A 665 9.44 16.15 14.85
N TRP A 666 10.25 16.35 15.89
CA TRP A 666 11.30 15.41 16.24
C TRP A 666 10.78 14.13 16.89
N LEU A 667 9.66 14.20 17.61
CA LEU A 667 9.00 13.02 18.15
C LEU A 667 8.38 12.15 17.04
N LEU A 668 7.76 12.75 16.01
CA LEU A 668 7.28 11.98 14.85
C LEU A 668 8.43 11.30 14.09
N ASN A 669 9.49 12.05 13.74
CA ASN A 669 10.63 11.48 13.04
C ASN A 669 11.39 10.46 13.90
N GLY A 670 11.65 10.79 15.16
CA GLY A 670 12.36 9.92 16.10
C GLY A 670 11.57 8.66 16.43
N GLY A 671 10.25 8.77 16.62
CA GLY A 671 9.36 7.63 16.83
C GLY A 671 9.34 6.70 15.62
N LEU A 672 9.25 7.25 14.41
CA LEU A 672 9.29 6.47 13.16
C LEU A 672 10.64 5.73 12.99
N VAL A 673 11.77 6.40 13.21
CA VAL A 673 13.08 5.74 13.19
C VAL A 673 13.17 4.66 14.26
N LEU A 674 12.72 4.96 15.47
CA LEU A 674 12.84 4.06 16.61
C LEU A 674 12.01 2.78 16.41
N MET A 675 10.76 2.87 15.97
CA MET A 675 9.92 1.69 15.71
C MET A 675 10.46 0.81 14.58
N ILE A 676 11.09 1.42 13.56
CA ILE A 676 11.72 0.68 12.46
C ILE A 676 12.98 -0.04 12.94
N VAL A 677 13.94 0.70 13.51
CA VAL A 677 15.28 0.18 13.80
C VAL A 677 15.29 -0.76 15.00
N SER A 678 14.44 -0.52 16.01
CA SER A 678 14.43 -1.33 17.24
C SER A 678 13.56 -2.59 17.14
N SER A 679 12.64 -2.66 16.17
CA SER A 679 11.64 -3.74 16.08
C SER A 679 11.44 -4.25 14.66
N LEU A 680 10.78 -3.48 13.78
CA LEU A 680 10.31 -3.99 12.49
C LEU A 680 11.44 -4.50 11.58
N LEU A 681 12.54 -3.77 11.50
CA LEU A 681 13.67 -4.15 10.65
C LEU A 681 14.42 -5.38 11.19
N PRO A 682 14.81 -5.46 12.49
CA PRO A 682 15.34 -6.68 13.07
C PRO A 682 14.45 -7.91 12.85
N ILE A 683 13.13 -7.78 13.11
CA ILE A 683 12.16 -8.85 12.89
C ILE A 683 12.18 -9.27 11.41
N GLY A 684 12.07 -8.31 10.49
CA GLY A 684 12.07 -8.57 9.05
C GLY A 684 13.34 -9.24 8.54
N VAL A 685 14.52 -8.87 9.06
CA VAL A 685 15.80 -9.50 8.70
C VAL A 685 15.88 -10.94 9.19
N ILE A 686 15.47 -11.20 10.44
CA ILE A 686 15.48 -12.55 11.01
C ILE A 686 14.46 -13.45 10.28
N GLN A 687 13.26 -12.93 9.98
CA GLN A 687 12.29 -13.63 9.13
C GLN A 687 12.83 -13.89 7.72
N GLY A 688 13.51 -12.91 7.10
CA GLY A 688 14.12 -13.07 5.78
C GLY A 688 15.15 -14.20 5.76
N TYR A 689 16.00 -14.27 6.79
CA TYR A 689 16.97 -15.36 6.96
C TYR A 689 16.29 -16.73 7.10
N ALA A 690 15.22 -16.82 7.90
CA ALA A 690 14.45 -18.06 8.06
C ALA A 690 13.73 -18.48 6.77
N SER A 691 13.17 -17.51 6.03
CA SER A 691 12.50 -17.73 4.75
C SER A 691 13.47 -18.28 3.70
N ILE A 692 14.71 -17.77 3.66
CA ILE A 692 15.77 -18.26 2.77
C ILE A 692 16.25 -19.66 3.17
N SER A 693 16.36 -19.93 4.47
CA SER A 693 17.01 -21.14 4.99
C SER A 693 16.08 -22.36 4.98
N GLU A 694 14.81 -22.17 5.36
CA GLU A 694 13.84 -23.27 5.54
C GLU A 694 12.65 -23.16 4.58
N GLY A 695 12.11 -21.95 4.40
CA GLY A 695 10.91 -21.70 3.60
C GLY A 695 10.04 -20.59 4.17
N LEU A 696 9.15 -20.02 3.35
CA LEU A 696 8.26 -18.94 3.79
C LEU A 696 7.29 -19.42 4.88
N TRP A 697 6.83 -20.67 4.79
CA TRP A 697 5.94 -21.30 5.76
C TRP A 697 6.52 -21.21 7.18
N TYR A 698 7.83 -21.44 7.33
CA TYR A 698 8.52 -21.39 8.63
C TYR A 698 8.67 -19.96 9.15
N ALA A 699 9.09 -19.03 8.29
CA ALA A 699 9.24 -17.61 8.66
C ALA A 699 7.92 -16.94 9.13
N ARG A 700 6.77 -17.55 8.80
CA ARG A 700 5.42 -17.09 9.13
C ARG A 700 4.67 -18.01 10.10
N SER A 701 5.32 -19.07 10.62
CA SER A 701 4.69 -20.02 11.53
C SER A 701 4.60 -19.50 12.97
N GLU A 702 3.70 -20.06 13.78
CA GLU A 702 3.62 -19.71 15.19
C GLU A 702 4.86 -20.15 15.97
N GLU A 703 5.46 -21.29 15.64
CA GLU A 703 6.66 -21.80 16.30
C GLU A 703 7.86 -20.87 16.13
N PHE A 704 7.91 -20.15 15.01
CA PHE A 704 8.95 -19.16 14.75
C PHE A 704 8.63 -17.80 15.37
N ILE A 705 7.43 -17.26 15.11
CA ILE A 705 7.07 -15.89 15.49
C ILE A 705 6.81 -15.74 17.00
N GLN A 706 6.52 -16.83 17.70
CA GLN A 706 6.30 -16.81 19.15
C GLN A 706 7.56 -17.11 19.97
N GLN A 707 8.74 -17.17 19.34
CA GLN A 707 9.99 -17.28 20.10
C GLN A 707 10.21 -16.05 21.00
N PRO A 708 10.83 -16.21 22.18
CA PRO A 708 11.00 -15.11 23.15
C PRO A 708 11.68 -13.85 22.60
N LEU A 709 12.54 -14.01 21.59
CA LEU A 709 13.19 -12.89 20.91
C LEU A 709 12.18 -12.00 20.17
N PHE A 710 11.24 -12.59 19.44
CA PHE A 710 10.22 -11.84 18.69
C PHE A 710 9.23 -11.15 19.63
N ASP A 711 8.83 -11.81 20.71
CA ASP A 711 8.05 -11.18 21.78
C ASP A 711 8.76 -9.94 22.35
N THR A 712 10.05 -10.09 22.70
CA THR A 712 10.87 -8.97 23.20
C THR A 712 10.95 -7.82 22.17
N LEU A 713 11.21 -8.12 20.90
CA LEU A 713 11.31 -7.11 19.84
C LEU A 713 9.97 -6.40 19.59
N ARG A 714 8.84 -7.11 19.69
CA ARG A 714 7.49 -6.53 19.59
C ARG A 714 7.18 -5.64 20.79
N TRP A 715 7.56 -6.03 22.01
CA TRP A 715 7.42 -5.19 23.21
C TRP A 715 8.28 -3.91 23.14
N VAL A 716 9.53 -4.02 22.68
CA VAL A 716 10.44 -2.86 22.56
C VAL A 716 9.86 -1.80 21.61
N ARG A 717 9.08 -2.21 20.60
CA ARG A 717 8.38 -1.31 19.67
C ARG A 717 7.53 -0.27 20.39
N LEU A 718 6.94 -0.62 21.53
CA LEU A 718 6.10 0.28 22.34
C LEU A 718 6.81 1.61 22.65
N GLY A 719 8.13 1.58 22.88
CA GLY A 719 8.92 2.78 23.10
C GLY A 719 8.90 3.74 21.89
N GLY A 720 9.05 3.21 20.68
CA GLY A 720 8.94 3.97 19.43
C GLY A 720 7.52 4.49 19.18
N ASP A 721 6.52 3.65 19.40
CA ASP A 721 5.11 3.98 19.19
C ASP A 721 4.65 5.09 20.15
N VAL A 722 5.03 5.04 21.43
CA VAL A 722 4.73 6.09 22.41
C VAL A 722 5.36 7.43 22.03
N VAL A 723 6.62 7.42 21.61
CA VAL A 723 7.32 8.63 21.11
C VAL A 723 6.56 9.22 19.92
N PHE A 724 6.14 8.38 18.97
CA PHE A 724 5.38 8.79 17.80
C PHE A 724 4.01 9.39 18.17
N ILE A 725 3.27 8.75 19.08
CA ILE A 725 1.96 9.21 19.58
C ILE A 725 2.07 10.61 20.20
N PHE A 726 3.08 10.86 21.04
CA PHE A 726 3.29 12.20 21.60
C PHE A 726 3.60 13.25 20.52
N GLY A 727 4.32 12.85 19.47
CA GLY A 727 4.53 13.70 18.30
C GLY A 727 3.21 14.06 17.59
N ALA A 728 2.37 13.05 17.35
CA ALA A 728 1.05 13.24 16.74
C ALA A 728 0.14 14.13 17.59
N LEU A 729 0.12 13.93 18.91
CA LEU A 729 -0.63 14.75 19.86
C LEU A 729 -0.17 16.21 19.85
N ALA A 730 1.14 16.47 19.75
CA ALA A 730 1.66 17.84 19.68
C ALA A 730 1.18 18.56 18.41
N PHE A 731 1.17 17.88 17.27
CA PHE A 731 0.68 18.42 15.99
C PHE A 731 -0.83 18.67 16.03
N PHE A 732 -1.59 17.71 16.57
CA PHE A 732 -3.03 17.87 16.82
C PHE A 732 -3.30 19.10 17.71
N TRP A 733 -2.60 19.21 18.84
CA TRP A 733 -2.78 20.30 19.79
C TRP A 733 -2.45 21.68 19.18
N GLN A 734 -1.42 21.77 18.33
CA GLN A 734 -1.09 23.02 17.64
C GLN A 734 -2.25 23.50 16.75
N ILE A 735 -2.88 22.61 16.00
CA ILE A 735 -3.98 23.01 15.09
C ILE A 735 -5.28 23.19 15.85
N PHE A 736 -5.57 22.34 16.84
CA PHE A 736 -6.70 22.52 17.74
C PHE A 736 -6.68 23.93 18.36
N THR A 737 -5.52 24.35 18.88
CA THR A 737 -5.39 25.66 19.51
C THR A 737 -5.57 26.82 18.51
N MET A 738 -5.06 26.70 17.29
CA MET A 738 -5.24 27.73 16.24
C MET A 738 -6.69 27.84 15.74
N ILE A 739 -7.43 26.74 15.73
CA ILE A 739 -8.81 26.74 15.24
C ILE A 739 -9.76 27.29 16.31
N PHE A 740 -9.66 26.81 17.55
CA PHE A 740 -10.65 27.02 18.60
C PHE A 740 -10.30 28.14 19.61
N PHE A 741 -9.03 28.45 19.85
CA PHE A 741 -8.67 29.53 20.76
C PHE A 741 -8.52 30.86 20.02
N ARG A 742 -8.90 31.95 20.69
CA ARG A 742 -8.63 33.31 20.20
C ARG A 742 -7.13 33.59 20.35
N PRO A 743 -6.49 34.27 19.37
CA PRO A 743 -5.11 34.68 19.50
C PRO A 743 -4.97 35.53 20.76
N LYS A 744 -4.05 35.15 21.66
CA LYS A 744 -3.60 36.06 22.71
C LYS A 744 -2.81 37.16 22.00
N HIS A 745 -3.35 38.37 21.95
CA HIS A 745 -2.55 39.54 21.59
C HIS A 745 -1.50 39.70 22.69
N THR A 746 -0.26 39.38 22.37
CA THR A 746 0.92 39.77 23.14
C THR A 746 1.65 40.85 22.38
#